data_AF-X6R3U4-F1
#
_entry.id   AF-X6R3U4-F1
#
_cell.length_a   1.000
_cell.length_b   1.000
_cell.length_c   1.000
_cell.angle_alpha   90.00
_cell.angle_beta   90.00
_cell.angle_gamma   90.00
#
_symmetry.space_group_name_H-M   'P 1'
#
loop_
_entity.id
_entity.type
_entity.pdbx_description
1 polymer ?
#
loop_
_entity_poly.entity_id
_entity_poly.type
_entity_poly.pdbx_seq_one_letter_code
_entity_poly.pdbx_strand_id
1 'polypeptide(L)'
;MPLPGGLWWLLCCRRGFTLLHRDYGDGELSGDGDEDEDEETFELRTPSPAGGGRGPLEVTLTQPVRSGPVSNRLQSWEETWSLIPEKGLPEDDPDIVVKGWLYREPRGGGARPWLPPRRAWFVLTRDSLDQFSSSGKGARRLGSLVLTSLCSVTGPERRRKETGLWSVTVSGRKHSVRLCSPRQAEAERWGVALREVIASKAPLETPTQLLLRDIQESCGDPEAVALIYLRNPILRHTSGALYAPLLPLPYGVSAPGPGYAPLREEAVRLFLALQALEGARRPGPLMQGVLQTCRDLPALRDELFLQLAKQTSGPAGPPGLPATQDPAALRYWQLLTCMSCTFRPGGAVRGHLLGHLERTEQALPDSELAEYARFIRKALGRTRGRELVPSLAEISALSQRQELLCTVHCPGAGACAVAIDSHTTAGEVARELVGRLGLARSRNAFALYEQRGAQERALAGGTLVADVLTSLAAEEAGLEDSPDSGWRLCLRLHGPLHPEGLSPDGHELPFLFEQAHALLLRGRPPPPDDTLRALAALRLQSLQRDFSPRVPLPRLDRLLPPPAPPREDPPRPTPRPPPSAALLAGALWSPGLAKRRAERARRGGAGRTAGSIAREGGGGAGTAAAVLGGWKRLRGMGRAEAMAAYLALAAQCPGFGAARYDVLELSTEPGRGAPQKLCLGLGAKAMSLSRPGETEPIHSVSYGHVAACQLMGPHTLALRVGESQLLLQSPQVEEIMQLVNAYLANPSPERPCSSSSPPCQDLPDTSPPSQRPGLDEPQGQSGCLGQLQD
;
A
#
# COMPACT_ATOMS: atom_id res chain seq x y z
N MET A 1 2.42 -37.64 25.84
CA MET A 1 3.44 -37.55 26.91
C MET A 1 3.91 -38.97 27.16
N PRO A 2 5.22 -39.22 27.05
CA PRO A 2 6.13 -38.76 28.11
C PRO A 2 7.19 -37.77 27.63
N LEU A 3 7.45 -36.76 28.48
CA LEU A 3 8.73 -36.05 28.68
C LEU A 3 9.49 -36.80 29.81
N PRO A 4 10.80 -36.58 30.13
CA PRO A 4 11.64 -35.38 29.90
C PRO A 4 13.16 -35.59 29.64
N GLY A 5 13.90 -34.49 29.39
CA GLY A 5 15.38 -34.33 29.53
C GLY A 5 16.17 -34.43 28.22
N GLY A 6 17.11 -33.55 27.86
CA GLY A 6 17.74 -32.40 28.50
C GLY A 6 18.62 -31.63 27.49
N LEU A 7 18.93 -30.37 27.82
CA LEU A 7 20.07 -29.54 27.38
C LEU A 7 20.72 -29.78 25.99
N TRP A 8 20.10 -29.31 24.90
CA TRP A 8 20.73 -29.25 23.56
C TRP A 8 20.77 -27.80 23.01
N TRP A 9 21.02 -26.84 23.91
CA TRP A 9 21.05 -25.40 23.61
C TRP A 9 22.44 -24.84 23.93
N LEU A 10 23.44 -25.01 23.04
CA LEU A 10 24.67 -24.18 22.92
C LEU A 10 25.68 -24.85 21.96
N LEU A 11 25.52 -24.69 20.64
CA LEU A 11 26.58 -25.09 19.68
C LEU A 11 26.63 -24.21 18.42
N CYS A 12 26.34 -22.91 18.56
CA CYS A 12 26.71 -21.91 17.56
C CYS A 12 27.16 -20.64 18.29
N CYS A 13 28.39 -20.20 18.03
CA CYS A 13 29.09 -19.03 18.59
C CYS A 13 29.97 -19.29 19.83
N ARG A 14 31.06 -20.05 19.67
CA ARG A 14 32.23 -20.00 20.58
C ARG A 14 33.58 -19.92 19.84
N ARG A 15 33.60 -19.31 18.64
CA ARG A 15 34.84 -18.83 18.03
C ARG A 15 34.64 -17.35 17.71
N GLY A 16 35.58 -16.52 18.15
CA GLY A 16 35.64 -15.11 17.76
C GLY A 16 35.54 -14.97 16.24
N PHE A 17 34.92 -13.87 15.81
CA PHE A 17 34.82 -13.54 14.39
C PHE A 17 36.16 -12.96 13.95
N THR A 18 36.93 -13.73 13.19
CA THR A 18 38.22 -13.29 12.65
C THR A 18 38.02 -12.62 11.31
N LEU A 19 37.99 -11.28 11.33
CA LEU A 19 38.12 -10.48 10.12
C LEU A 19 39.59 -10.21 9.85
N LEU A 20 39.96 -10.00 8.59
CA LEU A 20 41.32 -9.64 8.16
C LEU A 20 41.90 -8.53 9.08
N HIS A 21 42.82 -8.91 9.97
CA HIS A 21 43.58 -8.06 10.89
C HIS A 21 42.84 -7.26 11.98
N ARG A 22 41.56 -7.54 12.29
CA ARG A 22 40.87 -6.91 13.44
C ARG A 22 40.12 -7.94 14.28
N ASP A 23 40.72 -8.31 15.41
CA ASP A 23 40.05 -9.06 16.47
C ASP A 23 39.19 -8.10 17.30
N TYR A 24 37.87 -8.26 17.22
CA TYR A 24 36.95 -7.59 18.12
C TYR A 24 36.79 -8.43 19.38
N GLY A 25 37.67 -8.15 20.34
CA GLY A 25 37.68 -8.76 21.65
C GLY A 25 39.02 -9.41 21.92
N ASP A 26 39.81 -8.76 22.77
CA ASP A 26 40.75 -9.45 23.65
C ASP A 26 41.10 -8.54 24.83
N GLY A 27 40.82 -9.06 26.03
CA GLY A 27 41.68 -8.88 27.19
C GLY A 27 42.32 -10.24 27.44
N GLU A 28 43.64 -10.32 27.30
CA GLU A 28 44.45 -11.53 27.34
C GLU A 28 44.25 -12.36 28.62
N LEU A 29 44.26 -13.70 28.48
CA LEU A 29 45.02 -14.65 29.32
C LEU A 29 44.96 -16.09 28.72
N SER A 30 46.11 -16.53 28.21
CA SER A 30 46.70 -17.88 27.97
C SER A 30 45.86 -19.19 27.98
N GLY A 31 46.10 -20.05 26.96
CA GLY A 31 45.67 -21.47 26.82
C GLY A 31 46.40 -22.47 27.76
N ASP A 32 46.10 -23.78 27.82
CA ASP A 32 45.70 -24.79 26.81
C ASP A 32 44.81 -25.93 27.40
N GLY A 33 44.23 -26.81 26.54
CA GLY A 33 43.23 -27.89 26.79
C GLY A 33 43.63 -29.03 27.75
N ASP A 34 42.74 -29.94 28.19
CA ASP A 34 41.66 -30.69 27.50
C ASP A 34 40.40 -30.93 28.38
N GLU A 35 39.31 -31.25 27.66
CA GLU A 35 38.00 -31.84 28.01
C GLU A 35 37.78 -32.34 29.46
N ASP A 36 36.98 -31.60 30.23
CA ASP A 36 35.67 -32.05 30.72
C ASP A 36 34.91 -30.86 31.32
N GLU A 37 33.58 -30.97 31.21
CA GLU A 37 32.58 -29.94 31.48
C GLU A 37 32.65 -29.40 32.91
N ASP A 38 32.87 -28.09 33.05
CA ASP A 38 32.27 -27.32 34.13
C ASP A 38 31.99 -25.89 33.67
N GLU A 39 30.78 -25.47 34.00
CA GLU A 39 30.12 -24.22 33.66
C GLU A 39 30.86 -23.03 34.29
N GLU A 40 30.97 -21.90 33.57
CA GLU A 40 30.92 -20.59 34.25
C GLU A 40 30.63 -19.43 33.26
N THR A 41 29.45 -18.85 33.52
CA THR A 41 28.99 -17.46 33.39
C THR A 41 29.80 -16.42 32.57
N PHE A 42 29.11 -15.73 31.64
CA PHE A 42 29.61 -14.50 30.99
C PHE A 42 28.60 -13.34 31.10
N GLU A 43 29.00 -12.28 31.80
CA GLU A 43 28.46 -10.92 31.70
C GLU A 43 29.13 -10.18 30.52
N LEU A 44 28.36 -9.43 29.73
CA LEU A 44 28.87 -8.56 28.67
C LEU A 44 29.16 -7.17 29.26
N ARG A 45 30.44 -6.76 29.30
CA ARG A 45 30.87 -5.42 29.75
C ARG A 45 31.22 -4.50 28.59
N THR A 46 30.98 -3.20 28.82
CA THR A 46 31.35 -2.04 28.00
C THR A 46 32.86 -1.74 28.10
N PRO A 47 33.49 -1.13 27.07
CA PRO A 47 34.95 -0.94 27.03
C PRO A 47 35.43 0.32 27.78
N SER A 48 36.68 0.28 28.27
CA SER A 48 37.48 1.43 28.72
C SER A 48 38.99 1.19 28.44
N PRO A 49 39.85 2.23 28.41
CA PRO A 49 41.05 2.22 27.56
C PRO A 49 42.42 1.93 28.25
N ALA A 50 43.35 1.38 27.44
CA ALA A 50 44.82 1.48 27.41
C ALA A 50 45.75 0.71 28.41
N GLY A 51 46.76 0.00 27.87
CA GLY A 51 48.16 0.00 28.38
C GLY A 51 48.95 -1.32 28.61
N GLY A 52 49.66 -1.82 27.58
CA GLY A 52 51.04 -2.40 27.54
C GLY A 52 51.61 -3.46 28.53
N GLY A 53 52.28 -4.50 27.97
CA GLY A 53 53.60 -4.98 28.47
C GLY A 53 53.87 -6.50 28.63
N ARG A 54 54.70 -7.05 27.71
CA ARG A 54 55.51 -8.31 27.68
C ARG A 54 55.74 -9.17 28.97
N GLY A 55 55.74 -10.50 28.78
CA GLY A 55 56.77 -11.43 29.32
C GLY A 55 56.29 -12.81 29.80
N PRO A 56 56.89 -13.95 29.38
CA PRO A 56 56.42 -15.31 29.68
C PRO A 56 57.19 -15.96 30.85
N LEU A 57 56.61 -16.95 31.54
CA LEU A 57 57.34 -17.99 32.29
C LEU A 57 56.46 -19.21 32.64
N GLU A 58 57.14 -20.35 32.66
CA GLU A 58 56.78 -21.77 32.65
C GLU A 58 56.47 -22.33 34.07
N VAL A 59 55.98 -23.60 34.16
CA VAL A 59 56.32 -24.67 35.16
C VAL A 59 55.13 -25.45 35.80
N THR A 60 54.99 -26.71 35.35
CA THR A 60 54.64 -28.05 35.95
C THR A 60 53.61 -28.32 37.07
N LEU A 61 52.69 -29.25 36.74
CA LEU A 61 52.22 -30.51 37.41
C LEU A 61 52.04 -30.62 38.94
N THR A 62 50.87 -31.12 39.38
CA THR A 62 50.67 -32.40 40.14
C THR A 62 49.20 -32.62 40.59
N GLN A 63 48.68 -33.86 40.44
CA GLN A 63 47.41 -34.34 41.03
C GLN A 63 47.64 -34.88 42.46
N PRO A 64 46.58 -35.05 43.30
CA PRO A 64 46.09 -36.42 43.56
C PRO A 64 44.58 -36.61 43.95
N VAL A 65 43.90 -37.56 43.28
CA VAL A 65 43.25 -38.81 43.76
C VAL A 65 42.31 -38.85 45.02
N ARG A 66 41.06 -39.32 44.75
CA ARG A 66 40.12 -40.27 45.46
C ARG A 66 38.93 -39.84 46.37
N SER A 67 37.73 -40.25 45.88
CA SER A 67 36.71 -41.17 46.46
C SER A 67 35.56 -40.68 47.38
N GLY A 68 34.32 -41.00 46.97
CA GLY A 68 33.24 -41.50 47.85
C GLY A 68 31.86 -40.78 47.77
N PRO A 69 30.70 -41.48 47.78
CA PRO A 69 29.42 -40.96 47.24
C PRO A 69 28.34 -40.63 48.29
N VAL A 70 27.48 -39.63 48.04
CA VAL A 70 26.17 -39.48 48.70
C VAL A 70 25.14 -38.83 47.77
N SER A 71 23.93 -39.41 47.75
CA SER A 71 22.74 -39.02 47.00
C SER A 71 21.93 -37.91 47.69
N ASN A 72 21.42 -36.91 46.95
CA ASN A 72 19.99 -36.54 46.92
C ASN A 72 19.66 -35.26 46.13
N ARG A 73 18.56 -35.35 45.37
CA ARG A 73 17.53 -34.33 45.08
C ARG A 73 17.89 -33.09 44.21
N LEU A 74 17.35 -33.13 42.99
CA LEU A 74 17.14 -31.98 42.10
C LEU A 74 16.52 -30.77 42.82
N GLN A 75 17.24 -29.65 42.79
CA GLN A 75 16.74 -28.27 42.89
C GLN A 75 17.46 -27.46 41.80
N SER A 76 16.86 -27.33 40.62
CA SER A 76 17.38 -26.49 39.52
C SER A 76 16.29 -25.52 39.08
N TRP A 77 16.21 -24.38 39.77
CA TRP A 77 15.49 -23.18 39.31
C TRP A 77 16.08 -21.86 39.87
N GLU A 78 17.12 -21.90 40.71
CA GLU A 78 17.63 -20.68 41.37
C GLU A 78 18.85 -20.03 40.68
N GLU A 79 19.56 -20.75 39.79
CA GLU A 79 20.90 -20.33 39.35
C GLU A 79 20.92 -19.25 38.25
N THR A 80 19.79 -18.90 37.63
CA THR A 80 19.76 -17.83 36.60
C THR A 80 19.53 -16.42 37.16
N TRP A 81 19.50 -16.24 38.48
CA TRP A 81 19.41 -14.93 39.14
C TRP A 81 20.78 -14.29 39.44
N SER A 82 21.86 -15.03 39.27
CA SER A 82 23.15 -14.73 39.92
C SER A 82 24.15 -13.89 39.09
N LEU A 83 23.82 -13.52 37.85
CA LEU A 83 24.67 -12.65 37.00
C LEU A 83 24.40 -11.15 37.18
N ILE A 84 23.81 -10.78 38.31
CA ILE A 84 23.82 -9.39 38.78
C ILE A 84 24.15 -9.51 40.26
N PRO A 85 25.20 -8.83 40.77
CA PRO A 85 25.49 -8.85 42.20
C PRO A 85 24.20 -8.54 42.97
N GLU A 86 23.86 -9.35 43.98
CA GLU A 86 22.80 -9.05 44.93
C GLU A 86 23.21 -7.85 45.80
N LYS A 87 23.34 -6.68 45.17
CA LYS A 87 23.48 -5.41 45.89
C LYS A 87 22.08 -5.01 46.35
N GLY A 88 21.93 -4.87 47.66
CA GLY A 88 20.78 -4.20 48.25
C GLY A 88 20.64 -2.77 47.73
N LEU A 89 19.48 -2.16 47.95
CA LEU A 89 19.13 -0.81 47.51
C LEU A 89 20.28 0.20 47.75
N PRO A 90 20.95 0.71 46.70
CA PRO A 90 21.97 1.73 46.86
C PRO A 90 21.27 3.07 47.08
N GLU A 91 21.35 3.63 48.29
CA GLU A 91 20.61 4.87 48.61
C GLU A 91 21.25 6.13 48.00
N ASP A 92 22.54 6.07 47.67
CA ASP A 92 23.36 7.17 47.12
C ASP A 92 24.28 6.70 45.96
N ASP A 93 23.73 6.02 44.95
CA ASP A 93 24.46 5.76 43.71
C ASP A 93 24.37 7.00 42.79
N PRO A 94 25.49 7.59 42.32
CA PRO A 94 25.45 8.69 41.34
C PRO A 94 24.77 8.30 40.01
N ASP A 95 24.51 7.01 39.79
CA ASP A 95 23.89 6.47 38.57
C ASP A 95 22.36 6.35 38.62
N ILE A 96 21.71 6.77 39.73
CA ILE A 96 20.24 6.75 39.85
C ILE A 96 19.63 7.97 39.14
N VAL A 97 18.80 7.70 38.13
CA VAL A 97 18.12 8.74 37.34
C VAL A 97 16.77 9.10 37.96
N VAL A 98 15.94 8.11 38.30
CA VAL A 98 14.63 8.30 38.94
C VAL A 98 14.33 7.15 39.89
N LYS A 99 13.78 7.44 41.08
CA LYS A 99 13.25 6.44 42.01
C LYS A 99 11.86 6.84 42.53
N GLY A 100 10.98 5.87 42.75
CA GLY A 100 9.61 6.18 43.16
C GLY A 100 8.68 4.97 43.30
N TRP A 101 7.56 5.18 43.98
CA TRP A 101 6.51 4.19 44.14
C TRP A 101 5.58 4.18 42.93
N LEU A 102 5.46 3.03 42.26
CA LEU A 102 4.52 2.87 41.15
C LEU A 102 3.68 1.59 41.31
N TYR A 103 2.56 1.55 40.63
CA TYR A 103 1.67 0.40 40.58
C TYR A 103 2.10 -0.56 39.47
N ARG A 104 2.13 -1.85 39.78
CA ARG A 104 2.31 -2.92 38.80
C ARG A 104 0.96 -3.46 38.38
N GLU A 105 0.69 -3.45 37.08
CA GLU A 105 -0.47 -4.17 36.55
C GLU A 105 -0.16 -5.69 36.53
N PRO A 106 -1.10 -6.56 36.93
CA PRO A 106 -0.93 -8.01 36.79
C PRO A 106 -0.66 -8.36 35.32
N ARG A 107 0.27 -9.30 35.05
CA ARG A 107 0.47 -9.82 33.70
C ARG A 107 -0.87 -10.39 33.20
N GLY A 108 -1.33 -9.93 32.03
CA GLY A 108 -2.58 -10.40 31.43
C GLY A 108 -2.59 -11.92 31.33
N GLY A 109 -3.65 -12.55 31.86
CA GLY A 109 -3.86 -14.01 31.83
C GLY A 109 -3.77 -14.74 33.17
N GLY A 110 -3.49 -14.07 34.29
CA GLY A 110 -3.53 -14.69 35.62
C GLY A 110 -4.96 -14.80 36.20
N ALA A 111 -5.24 -15.89 36.91
CA ALA A 111 -6.56 -16.31 37.42
C ALA A 111 -7.35 -15.35 38.36
N ARG A 112 -6.95 -14.08 38.52
CA ARG A 112 -7.59 -13.13 39.46
C ARG A 112 -7.53 -11.66 38.95
N PRO A 113 -8.45 -11.23 38.06
CA PRO A 113 -8.55 -9.85 37.56
C PRO A 113 -8.94 -8.80 38.63
N TRP A 114 -9.47 -9.25 39.77
CA TRP A 114 -10.06 -8.40 40.83
C TRP A 114 -9.04 -7.94 41.89
N LEU A 115 -7.79 -8.42 41.83
CA LEU A 115 -6.78 -8.04 42.82
C LEU A 115 -6.28 -6.61 42.54
N PRO A 116 -6.25 -5.72 43.55
CA PRO A 116 -5.76 -4.36 43.35
C PRO A 116 -4.29 -4.39 42.89
N PRO A 117 -3.90 -3.49 41.97
CA PRO A 117 -2.54 -3.43 41.46
C PRO A 117 -1.55 -3.27 42.62
N ARG A 118 -0.53 -4.13 42.67
CA ARG A 118 0.45 -4.12 43.76
C ARG A 118 1.41 -2.96 43.57
N ARG A 119 1.56 -2.15 44.61
CA ARG A 119 2.52 -1.04 44.65
C ARG A 119 3.92 -1.61 44.89
N ALA A 120 4.90 -1.18 44.10
CA ALA A 120 6.30 -1.59 44.20
C ALA A 120 7.20 -0.35 44.09
N TRP A 121 8.40 -0.45 44.66
CA TRP A 121 9.41 0.61 44.55
C TRP A 121 10.24 0.36 43.29
N PHE A 122 10.30 1.36 42.40
CA PHE A 122 11.08 1.26 41.18
C PHE A 122 12.28 2.20 41.26
N VAL A 123 13.41 1.74 40.72
CA VAL A 123 14.64 2.51 40.59
C VAL A 123 15.09 2.39 39.14
N LEU A 124 15.19 3.52 38.45
CA LEU A 124 15.79 3.65 37.14
C LEU A 124 17.24 4.08 37.30
N THR A 125 18.16 3.23 36.87
CA THR A 125 19.58 3.55 36.74
C THR A 125 19.90 3.84 35.27
N ARG A 126 21.16 4.16 34.98
CA ARG A 126 21.63 4.27 33.58
C ARG A 126 21.53 2.94 32.82
N ASP A 127 21.57 1.77 33.48
CA ASP A 127 21.67 0.46 32.82
C ASP A 127 20.44 -0.44 33.01
N SER A 128 19.62 -0.18 34.02
CA SER A 128 18.51 -1.06 34.41
C SER A 128 17.30 -0.29 34.95
N LEU A 129 16.13 -0.88 34.73
CA LEU A 129 14.92 -0.57 35.48
C LEU A 129 14.69 -1.68 36.50
N ASP A 130 14.91 -1.36 37.77
CA ASP A 130 14.85 -2.30 38.88
C ASP A 130 13.56 -2.14 39.70
N GLN A 131 13.02 -3.29 40.10
CA GLN A 131 11.84 -3.38 40.94
C GLN A 131 12.20 -3.96 42.30
N PHE A 132 11.75 -3.31 43.37
CA PHE A 132 11.95 -3.71 44.76
C PHE A 132 10.63 -3.85 45.52
N SER A 133 10.62 -4.70 46.55
CA SER A 133 9.46 -4.94 47.41
C SER A 133 9.14 -3.77 48.34
N SER A 134 10.15 -3.00 48.74
CA SER A 134 10.01 -1.81 49.57
C SER A 134 11.09 -0.78 49.24
N SER A 135 11.00 0.42 49.85
CA SER A 135 11.97 1.51 49.68
C SER A 135 13.06 1.54 50.77
N GLY A 136 13.12 0.54 51.67
CA GLY A 136 14.02 0.53 52.83
C GLY A 136 15.24 -0.37 52.66
N LYS A 137 16.25 -0.21 53.53
CA LYS A 137 17.44 -1.08 53.57
C LYS A 137 17.02 -2.55 53.75
N GLY A 138 17.55 -3.44 52.91
CA GLY A 138 17.16 -4.86 52.87
C GLY A 138 15.94 -5.17 51.98
N ALA A 139 15.45 -4.21 51.18
CA ALA A 139 14.38 -4.46 50.22
C ALA A 139 14.78 -5.54 49.19
N ARG A 140 13.94 -6.57 49.07
CA ARG A 140 14.14 -7.65 48.09
C ARG A 140 13.90 -7.14 46.68
N ARG A 141 14.85 -7.36 45.77
CA ARG A 141 14.69 -7.10 44.33
C ARG A 141 13.69 -8.12 43.76
N LEU A 142 12.58 -7.62 43.22
CA LEU A 142 11.50 -8.40 42.61
C LEU A 142 11.75 -8.68 41.11
N GLY A 143 12.59 -7.87 40.47
CA GLY A 143 12.97 -8.04 39.09
C GLY A 143 13.82 -6.90 38.56
N SER A 144 14.48 -7.13 37.44
CA SER A 144 15.28 -6.14 36.71
C SER A 144 15.01 -6.21 35.22
N LEU A 145 15.00 -5.07 34.55
CA LEU A 145 14.97 -4.97 33.10
C LEU A 145 16.19 -4.20 32.64
N VAL A 146 17.12 -4.87 31.96
CA VAL A 146 18.30 -4.25 31.35
C VAL A 146 17.86 -3.34 30.20
N LEU A 147 18.38 -2.12 30.20
CA LEU A 147 18.08 -1.09 29.21
C LEU A 147 19.16 -1.07 28.14
N THR A 148 18.75 -1.37 26.90
CA THR A 148 19.59 -1.24 25.71
C THR A 148 18.97 -0.24 24.75
N SER A 149 19.69 0.15 23.70
CA SER A 149 19.17 0.99 22.61
C SER A 149 18.01 0.34 21.84
N LEU A 150 17.75 -0.97 22.04
CA LEU A 150 16.60 -1.66 21.45
C LEU A 150 15.34 -1.64 22.32
N CYS A 151 15.43 -1.21 23.58
CA CYS A 151 14.25 -1.05 24.42
C CYS A 151 13.30 -0.01 23.85
N SER A 152 11.99 -0.27 23.95
CA SER A 152 10.97 0.71 23.59
C SER A 152 10.12 1.10 24.78
N VAL A 153 9.60 2.33 24.71
CA VAL A 153 8.76 2.92 25.75
C VAL A 153 7.48 3.40 25.10
N THR A 154 6.36 2.78 25.48
CA THR A 154 5.02 3.16 25.02
C THR A 154 4.24 3.86 26.13
N GLY A 155 3.46 4.88 25.77
CA GLY A 155 2.70 5.71 26.70
C GLY A 155 3.51 6.84 27.38
N PRO A 156 2.88 7.66 28.24
CA PRO A 156 1.48 7.59 28.61
C PRO A 156 0.58 8.06 27.46
N GLU A 157 -0.48 7.30 27.16
CA GLU A 157 -1.52 7.67 26.20
C GLU A 157 -2.26 8.95 26.66
N ARG A 158 -2.87 9.75 25.77
CA ARG A 158 -3.58 11.00 26.13
C ARG A 158 -4.82 10.81 27.02
N ARG A 159 -5.35 9.58 27.13
CA ARG A 159 -6.53 9.25 27.95
C ARG A 159 -6.15 8.18 28.98
N ARG A 160 -6.78 8.24 30.16
CA ARG A 160 -6.70 7.17 31.16
C ARG A 160 -7.25 5.87 30.58
N LYS A 161 -6.61 4.74 30.91
CA LYS A 161 -7.14 3.40 30.59
C LYS A 161 -8.41 3.11 31.40
N GLU A 162 -9.13 2.05 31.04
CA GLU A 162 -10.33 1.58 31.77
C GLU A 162 -10.10 1.41 33.28
N THR A 163 -8.84 1.17 33.68
CA THR A 163 -8.40 1.05 35.08
C THR A 163 -8.27 2.38 35.84
N GLY A 164 -8.43 3.53 35.18
CA GLY A 164 -8.32 4.87 35.79
C GLY A 164 -6.88 5.35 36.07
N LEU A 165 -5.86 4.56 35.73
CA LEU A 165 -4.44 4.86 35.92
C LEU A 165 -3.77 5.27 34.60
N TRP A 166 -2.75 6.12 34.70
CA TRP A 166 -1.83 6.39 33.60
C TRP A 166 -0.76 5.31 33.58
N SER A 167 -0.39 4.82 32.39
CA SER A 167 0.57 3.71 32.27
C SER A 167 1.66 4.01 31.25
N VAL A 168 2.89 3.64 31.60
CA VAL A 168 4.06 3.59 30.71
C VAL A 168 4.51 2.14 30.64
N THR A 169 4.70 1.60 29.44
CA THR A 169 5.23 0.24 29.28
C THR A 169 6.62 0.30 28.68
N VAL A 170 7.59 -0.32 29.35
CA VAL A 170 8.95 -0.50 28.86
C VAL A 170 9.09 -1.94 28.40
N SER A 171 9.44 -2.13 27.15
CA SER A 171 9.66 -3.45 26.56
C SER A 171 11.15 -3.72 26.42
N GLY A 172 11.62 -4.77 27.08
CA GLY A 172 12.97 -5.31 26.98
C GLY A 172 13.00 -6.64 26.23
N ARG A 173 14.19 -7.25 26.16
CA ARG A 173 14.45 -8.48 25.38
C ARG A 173 13.54 -9.67 25.75
N LYS A 174 13.34 -9.91 27.04
CA LYS A 174 12.62 -11.09 27.56
C LYS A 174 11.27 -10.74 28.20
N HIS A 175 11.13 -9.53 28.71
CA HIS A 175 9.95 -9.11 29.46
C HIS A 175 9.64 -7.64 29.20
N SER A 176 8.35 -7.32 29.25
CA SER A 176 7.88 -5.95 29.30
C SER A 176 7.39 -5.65 30.71
N VAL A 177 7.72 -4.46 31.20
CA VAL A 177 7.32 -3.95 32.51
C VAL A 177 6.36 -2.79 32.28
N ARG A 178 5.15 -2.90 32.85
CA ARG A 178 4.16 -1.83 32.83
C ARG A 178 4.16 -1.10 34.17
N LEU A 179 4.48 0.18 34.11
CA LEU A 179 4.54 1.14 35.19
C LEU A 179 3.24 1.94 35.21
N CYS A 180 2.48 1.89 36.31
CA CYS A 180 1.22 2.62 36.44
C CYS A 180 1.29 3.68 37.55
N SER A 181 0.74 4.87 37.30
CA SER A 181 0.59 5.94 38.28
C SER A 181 -0.81 6.59 38.21
N PRO A 182 -1.40 7.01 39.34
CA PRO A 182 -2.62 7.81 39.35
C PRO A 182 -2.42 9.22 38.78
N ARG A 183 -1.18 9.73 38.76
CA ARG A 183 -0.81 11.08 38.32
C ARG A 183 -0.20 11.06 36.94
N GLN A 184 -0.76 11.85 36.02
CA GLN A 184 -0.25 11.97 34.65
C GLN A 184 1.20 12.45 34.63
N ALA A 185 1.50 13.53 35.36
CA ALA A 185 2.83 14.12 35.43
C ALA A 185 3.92 13.15 35.95
N GLU A 186 3.55 12.18 36.79
CA GLU A 186 4.49 11.16 37.27
C GLU A 186 4.74 10.11 36.18
N ALA A 187 3.69 9.62 35.52
CA ALA A 187 3.83 8.72 34.38
C ALA A 187 4.64 9.37 33.24
N GLU A 188 4.40 10.64 32.93
CA GLU A 188 5.16 11.40 31.94
C GLU A 188 6.63 11.53 32.35
N ARG A 189 6.91 11.87 33.61
CA ARG A 189 8.28 11.95 34.13
C ARG A 189 9.04 10.63 33.97
N TRP A 190 8.43 9.51 34.34
CA TRP A 190 9.03 8.19 34.14
C TRP A 190 9.22 7.86 32.66
N GLY A 191 8.23 8.16 31.82
CA GLY A 191 8.31 7.94 30.38
C GLY A 191 9.40 8.78 29.70
N VAL A 192 9.63 10.02 30.12
CA VAL A 192 10.71 10.88 29.63
C VAL A 192 12.06 10.33 30.06
N ALA A 193 12.25 10.08 31.37
CA ALA A 193 13.52 9.57 31.90
C ALA A 193 13.93 8.23 31.25
N LEU A 194 12.98 7.30 31.06
CA LEU A 194 13.25 6.04 30.37
C LEU A 194 13.69 6.24 28.92
N ARG A 195 13.05 7.16 28.19
CA ARG A 195 13.44 7.47 26.81
C ARG A 195 14.81 8.12 26.74
N GLU A 196 15.13 9.03 27.66
CA GLU A 196 16.45 9.68 27.73
C GLU A 196 17.56 8.66 28.02
N VAL A 197 17.36 7.77 28.99
CA VAL A 197 18.32 6.70 29.29
C VAL A 197 18.51 5.79 28.07
N ILE A 198 17.43 5.35 27.41
CA ILE A 198 17.53 4.50 26.22
C ILE A 198 18.20 5.23 25.06
N ALA A 199 17.87 6.51 24.82
CA ALA A 199 18.46 7.32 23.75
C ALA A 199 19.96 7.59 23.99
N SER A 200 20.41 7.60 25.25
CA SER A 200 21.83 7.73 25.59
C SER A 200 22.64 6.46 25.35
N LYS A 201 21.99 5.31 25.11
CA LYS A 201 22.68 4.05 24.86
C LYS A 201 23.29 4.02 23.46
N ALA A 202 24.51 3.50 23.37
CA ALA A 202 25.13 3.20 22.07
C ALA A 202 24.20 2.28 21.25
N PRO A 203 24.03 2.53 19.94
CA PRO A 203 23.29 1.64 19.06
C PRO A 203 23.85 0.21 19.15
N LEU A 204 22.97 -0.76 19.36
CA LEU A 204 23.37 -2.16 19.39
C LEU A 204 23.63 -2.62 17.95
N GLU A 205 24.85 -3.02 17.67
CA GLU A 205 25.24 -3.60 16.39
C GLU A 205 25.18 -5.12 16.45
N THR A 206 24.59 -5.76 15.44
CA THR A 206 24.60 -7.22 15.32
C THR A 206 25.87 -7.70 14.59
N PRO A 207 26.30 -8.96 14.81
CA PRO A 207 27.42 -9.54 14.07
C PRO A 207 27.24 -9.42 12.54
N THR A 208 26.00 -9.61 12.06
CA THR A 208 25.69 -9.43 10.65
C THR A 208 25.99 -8.01 10.18
N GLN A 209 25.56 -6.97 10.90
CA GLN A 209 25.82 -5.58 10.49
C GLN A 209 27.31 -5.25 10.39
N LEU A 210 28.12 -5.72 11.34
CA LEU A 210 29.57 -5.54 11.30
C LEU A 210 30.16 -6.19 10.03
N LEU A 211 29.81 -7.46 9.79
CA LEU A 211 30.27 -8.19 8.62
C LEU A 211 29.80 -7.56 7.29
N LEU A 212 28.61 -6.97 7.25
CA LEU A 212 28.12 -6.26 6.06
C LEU A 212 29.00 -5.05 5.73
N ARG A 213 29.43 -4.29 6.74
CA ARG A 213 30.36 -3.16 6.57
C ARG A 213 31.71 -3.68 6.07
N ASP A 214 32.21 -4.75 6.65
CA ASP A 214 33.49 -5.33 6.29
C ASP A 214 33.52 -5.83 4.84
N ILE A 215 32.42 -6.45 4.37
CA ILE A 215 32.23 -6.84 2.97
C ILE A 215 32.19 -5.62 2.04
N GLN A 216 31.56 -4.54 2.49
CA GLN A 216 31.50 -3.29 1.73
C GLN A 216 32.88 -2.63 1.63
N GLU A 217 33.67 -2.62 2.71
CA GLU A 217 35.03 -2.10 2.72
C GLU A 217 35.98 -2.96 1.86
N SER A 218 35.76 -4.28 1.84
CA SER A 218 36.56 -5.23 1.06
C SER A 218 36.03 -5.47 -0.35
N CYS A 219 35.09 -4.67 -0.85
CA CYS A 219 34.35 -4.99 -2.09
C CYS A 219 35.22 -5.06 -3.36
N GLY A 220 36.42 -4.47 -3.35
CA GLY A 220 37.40 -4.56 -4.43
C GLY A 220 38.28 -5.81 -4.41
N ASP A 221 38.22 -6.62 -3.34
CA ASP A 221 39.01 -7.84 -3.17
C ASP A 221 38.08 -9.07 -3.02
N PRO A 222 37.89 -9.86 -4.10
CA PRO A 222 36.99 -11.01 -4.07
C PRO A 222 37.47 -12.13 -3.15
N GLU A 223 38.78 -12.28 -2.93
CA GLU A 223 39.34 -13.31 -2.04
C GLU A 223 39.07 -12.95 -0.57
N ALA A 224 39.28 -11.69 -0.21
CA ALA A 224 38.94 -11.18 1.12
C ALA A 224 37.45 -11.39 1.43
N VAL A 225 36.56 -11.05 0.50
CA VAL A 225 35.12 -11.26 0.66
C VAL A 225 34.80 -12.74 0.81
N ALA A 226 35.40 -13.62 -0.01
CA ALA A 226 35.20 -15.06 0.09
C ALA A 226 35.64 -15.62 1.45
N LEU A 227 36.76 -15.14 2.00
CA LEU A 227 37.23 -15.50 3.34
C LEU A 227 36.27 -15.05 4.43
N ILE A 228 35.69 -13.85 4.32
CA ILE A 228 34.66 -13.37 5.25
C ILE A 228 33.47 -14.32 5.25
N TYR A 229 32.93 -14.70 4.09
CA TYR A 229 31.84 -15.67 4.04
C TYR A 229 32.24 -17.02 4.62
N LEU A 230 33.41 -17.54 4.25
CA LEU A 230 33.90 -18.86 4.69
C LEU A 230 33.99 -18.96 6.22
N ARG A 231 34.51 -17.92 6.88
CA ARG A 231 34.68 -17.86 8.33
C ARG A 231 33.39 -17.58 9.10
N ASN A 232 32.34 -17.09 8.43
CA ASN A 232 31.12 -16.60 9.07
C ASN A 232 29.87 -17.33 8.55
N PRO A 233 29.49 -18.49 9.15
CA PRO A 233 28.27 -19.21 8.80
C PRO A 233 26.97 -18.38 8.88
N ILE A 234 26.95 -17.31 9.69
CA ILE A 234 25.78 -16.44 9.82
C ILE A 234 25.41 -15.75 8.49
N LEU A 235 26.34 -15.60 7.55
CA LEU A 235 26.10 -14.99 6.23
C LEU A 235 25.69 -15.99 5.13
N ARG A 236 25.74 -17.29 5.39
CA ARG A 236 25.61 -18.34 4.37
C ARG A 236 24.37 -19.20 4.56
N HIS A 237 24.00 -19.96 3.52
CA HIS A 237 22.87 -20.89 3.58
C HIS A 237 22.94 -21.81 4.80
N THR A 238 21.79 -22.07 5.43
CA THR A 238 21.68 -23.01 6.54
C THR A 238 20.33 -23.71 6.56
N SER A 239 20.36 -25.01 6.80
CA SER A 239 19.19 -25.85 7.04
C SER A 239 18.71 -25.81 8.51
N GLY A 240 19.52 -25.27 9.42
CA GLY A 240 19.14 -25.09 10.83
C GLY A 240 18.26 -23.86 11.04
N ALA A 241 17.48 -23.83 12.13
CA ALA A 241 16.64 -22.68 12.43
C ALA A 241 17.45 -21.45 12.89
N LEU A 242 16.99 -20.24 12.56
CA LEU A 242 17.47 -19.01 13.21
C LEU A 242 16.73 -18.80 14.53
N TYR A 243 17.47 -18.61 15.61
CA TYR A 243 16.90 -18.35 16.95
C TYR A 243 16.88 -16.85 17.31
N ALA A 244 17.46 -16.02 16.45
CA ALA A 244 17.49 -14.57 16.57
C ALA A 244 17.47 -13.92 15.18
N PRO A 245 16.93 -12.69 15.07
CA PRO A 245 17.02 -11.90 13.84
C PRO A 245 18.46 -11.57 13.49
N LEU A 246 18.74 -11.36 12.20
CA LEU A 246 20.04 -10.91 11.70
C LEU A 246 20.28 -9.42 12.02
N LEU A 247 19.22 -8.63 12.08
CA LEU A 247 19.27 -7.19 12.37
C LEU A 247 18.79 -6.86 13.79
N PRO A 248 19.25 -5.72 14.35
CA PRO A 248 18.72 -5.21 15.60
C PRO A 248 17.29 -4.70 15.39
N LEU A 249 16.32 -5.44 15.92
CA LEU A 249 14.90 -5.06 15.89
C LEU A 249 14.48 -4.46 17.25
N PRO A 250 13.80 -3.30 17.27
CA PRO A 250 13.35 -2.69 18.52
C PRO A 250 12.34 -3.60 19.24
N TYR A 251 12.48 -3.71 20.56
CA TYR A 251 11.54 -4.43 21.42
C TYR A 251 10.20 -3.71 21.46
N GLY A 252 9.09 -4.43 21.71
CA GLY A 252 7.80 -3.82 22.10
C GLY A 252 7.08 -2.94 21.07
N VAL A 253 7.59 -2.82 19.83
CA VAL A 253 6.81 -2.27 18.72
C VAL A 253 5.68 -3.26 18.44
N SER A 254 4.50 -2.97 18.98
CA SER A 254 3.30 -3.75 18.66
C SER A 254 3.03 -3.62 17.18
N ALA A 255 2.81 -4.77 16.53
CA ALA A 255 2.35 -4.81 15.16
C ALA A 255 1.08 -3.96 15.00
N PRO A 256 0.96 -3.18 13.90
CA PRO A 256 -0.29 -2.53 13.55
C PRO A 256 -1.27 -3.60 13.02
N GLY A 257 -1.94 -4.32 13.93
CA GLY A 257 -3.01 -5.25 13.56
C GLY A 257 -3.19 -6.43 14.52
N PRO A 258 -4.36 -7.09 14.51
CA PRO A 258 -4.60 -8.29 15.30
C PRO A 258 -3.84 -9.49 14.71
N GLY A 259 -3.00 -10.17 15.52
CA GLY A 259 -2.50 -11.52 15.21
C GLY A 259 -0.99 -11.70 15.12
N TYR A 260 -0.21 -10.63 14.95
CA TYR A 260 1.27 -10.72 14.90
C TYR A 260 1.89 -10.76 16.30
N ALA A 261 2.97 -11.52 16.42
CA ALA A 261 3.83 -11.54 17.60
C ALA A 261 4.83 -10.35 17.58
N PRO A 262 5.64 -10.16 18.64
CA PRO A 262 6.70 -9.17 18.63
C PRO A 262 7.65 -9.34 17.42
N LEU A 263 8.19 -8.24 16.89
CA LEU A 263 9.04 -8.22 15.70
C LEU A 263 10.14 -9.28 15.69
N ARG A 264 10.78 -9.53 16.85
CA ARG A 264 11.81 -10.56 16.99
C ARG A 264 11.31 -11.98 16.70
N GLU A 265 10.11 -12.29 17.19
CA GLU A 265 9.48 -13.60 16.98
C GLU A 265 8.99 -13.71 15.54
N GLU A 266 8.41 -12.65 14.98
CA GLU A 266 8.01 -12.62 13.57
C GLU A 266 9.20 -12.76 12.61
N ALA A 267 10.35 -12.13 12.89
CA ALA A 267 11.57 -12.32 12.12
C ALA A 267 12.05 -13.79 12.10
N VAL A 268 11.95 -14.48 13.24
CA VAL A 268 12.27 -15.92 13.32
C VAL A 268 11.24 -16.76 12.57
N ARG A 269 9.94 -16.43 12.68
CA ARG A 269 8.87 -17.09 11.92
C ARG A 269 9.01 -16.91 10.42
N LEU A 270 9.44 -15.73 9.96
CA LEU A 270 9.75 -15.46 8.55
C LEU A 270 10.82 -16.43 8.05
N PHE A 271 11.90 -16.61 8.82
CA PHE A 271 12.96 -17.55 8.44
C PHE A 271 12.47 -19.01 8.39
N LEU A 272 11.61 -19.42 9.35
CA LEU A 272 10.98 -20.75 9.30
C LEU A 272 10.06 -20.90 8.09
N ALA A 273 9.34 -19.84 7.70
CA ALA A 273 8.51 -19.82 6.50
C ALA A 273 9.36 -19.93 5.22
N LEU A 274 10.56 -19.34 5.19
CA LEU A 274 11.54 -19.54 4.11
C LEU A 274 11.94 -21.01 4.02
N GLN A 275 12.30 -21.65 5.13
CA GLN A 275 12.68 -23.08 5.11
C GLN A 275 11.51 -23.97 4.66
N ALA A 276 10.29 -23.66 5.08
CA ALA A 276 9.10 -24.38 4.63
C ALA A 276 8.82 -24.21 3.11
N LEU A 277 9.34 -23.16 2.48
CA LEU A 277 9.13 -22.87 1.06
C LEU A 277 9.81 -23.89 0.14
N GLU A 278 10.94 -24.47 0.56
CA GLU A 278 11.67 -25.50 -0.21
C GLU A 278 10.79 -26.73 -0.49
N GLY A 279 10.07 -27.20 0.54
CA GLY A 279 9.18 -28.36 0.45
C GLY A 279 7.73 -28.04 0.04
N ALA A 280 7.41 -26.77 -0.24
CA ALA A 280 6.04 -26.35 -0.47
C ALA A 280 5.53 -26.78 -1.86
N ARG A 281 4.45 -27.60 -1.87
CA ARG A 281 3.76 -28.00 -3.11
C ARG A 281 3.15 -26.81 -3.86
N ARG A 282 2.62 -25.83 -3.12
CA ARG A 282 2.07 -24.57 -3.66
C ARG A 282 2.79 -23.40 -2.97
N PRO A 283 3.91 -22.93 -3.51
CA PRO A 283 4.73 -21.87 -2.88
C PRO A 283 4.02 -20.51 -2.88
N GLY A 284 3.15 -20.23 -3.85
CA GLY A 284 2.55 -18.91 -4.07
C GLY A 284 1.85 -18.32 -2.82
N PRO A 285 0.91 -19.04 -2.16
CA PRO A 285 0.28 -18.55 -0.95
C PRO A 285 1.24 -18.29 0.22
N LEU A 286 2.29 -19.12 0.36
CA LEU A 286 3.30 -18.93 1.41
C LEU A 286 4.16 -17.69 1.11
N MET A 287 4.58 -17.50 -0.14
CA MET A 287 5.26 -16.28 -0.59
C MET A 287 4.39 -15.04 -0.36
N GLN A 288 3.11 -15.09 -0.73
CA GLN A 288 2.17 -13.99 -0.51
C GLN A 288 2.03 -13.65 0.98
N GLY A 289 1.91 -14.65 1.85
CA GLY A 289 1.86 -14.46 3.29
C GLY A 289 3.12 -13.82 3.87
N VAL A 290 4.30 -14.25 3.40
CA VAL A 290 5.60 -13.64 3.78
C VAL A 290 5.68 -12.18 3.36
N LEU A 291 5.27 -11.86 2.13
CA LEU A 291 5.21 -10.49 1.61
C LEU A 291 4.20 -9.66 2.42
N GLN A 292 3.05 -10.22 2.77
CA GLN A 292 2.02 -9.55 3.57
C GLN A 292 2.54 -9.19 4.97
N THR A 293 3.24 -10.10 5.64
CA THR A 293 3.90 -9.81 6.93
C THR A 293 4.89 -8.64 6.80
N CYS A 294 5.65 -8.53 5.71
CA CYS A 294 6.58 -7.42 5.48
C CYS A 294 5.89 -6.11 5.04
N ARG A 295 4.68 -6.21 4.49
CA ARG A 295 3.83 -5.04 4.21
C ARG A 295 3.34 -4.43 5.52
N ASP A 296 2.84 -5.28 6.42
CA ASP A 296 2.24 -4.91 7.69
C ASP A 296 3.30 -4.55 8.76
N LEU A 297 4.49 -5.17 8.67
CA LEU A 297 5.64 -4.92 9.54
C LEU A 297 6.85 -4.40 8.73
N PRO A 298 6.90 -3.11 8.38
CA PRO A 298 7.97 -2.54 7.57
C PRO A 298 9.38 -2.73 8.15
N ALA A 299 9.50 -2.84 9.48
CA ALA A 299 10.77 -3.11 10.17
C ALA A 299 11.39 -4.48 9.81
N LEU A 300 10.62 -5.41 9.26
CA LEU A 300 11.08 -6.74 8.85
C LEU A 300 11.53 -6.82 7.39
N ARG A 301 11.41 -5.74 6.60
CA ARG A 301 11.75 -5.77 5.17
C ARG A 301 13.24 -6.03 4.95
N ASP A 302 14.09 -5.26 5.64
CA ASP A 302 15.54 -5.39 5.57
C ASP A 302 16.01 -6.74 6.16
N GLU A 303 15.35 -7.20 7.23
CA GLU A 303 15.59 -8.52 7.81
C GLU A 303 15.31 -9.62 6.78
N LEU A 304 14.17 -9.59 6.10
CA LEU A 304 13.82 -10.59 5.09
C LEU A 304 14.75 -10.55 3.87
N PHE A 305 15.14 -9.37 3.40
CA PHE A 305 16.14 -9.25 2.32
C PHE A 305 17.46 -9.93 2.70
N LEU A 306 17.93 -9.74 3.94
CA LEU A 306 19.16 -10.39 4.41
C LEU A 306 18.98 -11.89 4.64
N GLN A 307 17.83 -12.34 5.15
CA GLN A 307 17.54 -13.76 5.28
C GLN A 307 17.51 -14.46 3.92
N LEU A 308 16.95 -13.83 2.89
CA LEU A 308 16.96 -14.34 1.52
C LEU A 308 18.38 -14.35 0.95
N ALA A 309 19.13 -13.25 1.06
CA ALA A 309 20.52 -13.18 0.61
C ALA A 309 21.41 -14.25 1.30
N LYS A 310 21.17 -14.48 2.59
CA LYS A 310 21.81 -15.57 3.34
C LYS A 310 21.48 -16.93 2.73
N GLN A 311 20.20 -17.21 2.46
CA GLN A 311 19.79 -18.51 1.92
C GLN A 311 20.16 -18.73 0.46
N THR A 312 20.42 -17.66 -0.29
CA THR A 312 20.96 -17.73 -1.65
C THR A 312 22.50 -17.70 -1.68
N SER A 313 23.17 -17.61 -0.53
CA SER A 313 24.63 -17.55 -0.43
C SER A 313 25.28 -18.92 -0.21
N GLY A 314 26.31 -19.22 -1.01
CA GLY A 314 27.13 -20.42 -0.88
C GLY A 314 28.34 -20.26 0.07
N PRO A 315 29.23 -21.27 0.15
CA PRO A 315 30.36 -21.30 1.08
C PRO A 315 31.32 -20.12 1.00
N ALA A 316 31.50 -19.55 -0.20
CA ALA A 316 32.36 -18.41 -0.51
C ALA A 316 31.59 -17.10 -0.75
N GLY A 317 30.29 -17.07 -0.51
CA GLY A 317 29.42 -15.92 -0.78
C GLY A 317 28.48 -16.13 -1.95
N PRO A 318 28.96 -16.24 -3.21
CA PRO A 318 28.12 -16.65 -4.33
C PRO A 318 27.54 -18.07 -4.10
N PRO A 319 26.33 -18.37 -4.58
CA PRO A 319 25.84 -19.75 -4.65
C PRO A 319 26.72 -20.59 -5.58
N GLY A 320 26.73 -21.91 -5.36
CA GLY A 320 27.24 -22.86 -6.35
C GLY A 320 26.18 -23.24 -7.37
N LEU A 321 26.57 -23.94 -8.43
CA LEU A 321 25.61 -24.55 -9.36
C LEU A 321 24.69 -25.51 -8.59
N PRO A 322 23.36 -25.45 -8.76
CA PRO A 322 22.44 -26.42 -8.17
C PRO A 322 22.82 -27.83 -8.63
N ALA A 323 22.99 -28.76 -7.68
CA ALA A 323 23.33 -30.15 -7.99
C ALA A 323 22.20 -30.87 -8.76
N THR A 324 20.96 -30.37 -8.65
CA THR A 324 19.77 -30.85 -9.35
C THR A 324 19.01 -29.66 -9.94
N GLN A 325 18.33 -29.85 -11.08
CA GLN A 325 17.42 -28.84 -11.66
C GLN A 325 16.09 -28.74 -10.90
N ASP A 326 16.07 -29.06 -9.61
CA ASP A 326 14.84 -29.06 -8.81
C ASP A 326 14.27 -27.63 -8.68
N PRO A 327 13.01 -27.39 -9.06
CA PRO A 327 12.34 -26.11 -8.83
C PRO A 327 12.37 -25.64 -7.36
N ALA A 328 12.51 -26.57 -6.40
CA ALA A 328 12.68 -26.25 -4.98
C ALA A 328 13.94 -25.38 -4.72
N ALA A 329 15.03 -25.61 -5.46
CA ALA A 329 16.28 -24.86 -5.30
C ALA A 329 16.16 -23.38 -5.69
N LEU A 330 15.16 -23.02 -6.50
CA LEU A 330 14.93 -21.65 -6.99
C LEU A 330 13.96 -20.85 -6.11
N ARG A 331 13.35 -21.47 -5.09
CA ARG A 331 12.29 -20.87 -4.28
C ARG A 331 12.71 -19.57 -3.60
N TYR A 332 13.93 -19.50 -3.09
CA TYR A 332 14.48 -18.28 -2.48
C TYR A 332 14.65 -17.16 -3.49
N TRP A 333 15.15 -17.47 -4.69
CA TRP A 333 15.30 -16.52 -5.79
C TRP A 333 13.95 -16.00 -6.31
N GLN A 334 12.94 -16.87 -6.37
CA GLN A 334 11.57 -16.50 -6.73
C GLN A 334 10.94 -15.55 -5.72
N LEU A 335 11.10 -15.82 -4.41
CA LEU A 335 10.60 -14.93 -3.37
C LEU A 335 11.39 -13.61 -3.33
N LEU A 336 12.71 -13.64 -3.52
CA LEU A 336 13.54 -12.44 -3.63
C LEU A 336 13.14 -11.58 -4.83
N THR A 337 12.77 -12.21 -5.94
CA THR A 337 12.19 -11.53 -7.11
C THR A 337 10.90 -10.81 -6.73
N CYS A 338 9.95 -11.50 -6.10
CA CYS A 338 8.71 -10.89 -5.64
C CYS A 338 8.95 -9.74 -4.63
N MET A 339 9.87 -9.95 -3.68
CA MET A 339 10.27 -8.96 -2.68
C MET A 339 10.82 -7.69 -3.34
N SER A 340 11.69 -7.84 -4.34
CA SER A 340 12.33 -6.73 -5.07
C SER A 340 11.36 -5.92 -5.94
N CYS A 341 10.26 -6.53 -6.39
CA CYS A 341 9.17 -5.84 -7.09
C CYS A 341 8.18 -5.15 -6.13
N THR A 342 8.23 -5.45 -4.83
CA THR A 342 7.24 -4.97 -3.85
C THR A 342 7.81 -3.90 -2.93
N PHE A 343 9.01 -4.14 -2.40
CA PHE A 343 9.62 -3.33 -1.34
C PHE A 343 10.99 -2.81 -1.75
N ARG A 344 11.38 -1.70 -1.10
CA ARG A 344 12.71 -1.12 -1.24
C ARG A 344 13.54 -1.43 0.01
N PRO A 345 14.73 -2.05 -0.13
CA PRO A 345 15.65 -2.22 0.99
C PRO A 345 16.27 -0.89 1.43
N GLY A 346 16.62 -0.80 2.72
CA GLY A 346 17.42 0.28 3.28
C GLY A 346 18.81 0.36 2.63
N GLY A 347 19.47 1.53 2.73
CA GLY A 347 20.70 1.82 1.98
C GLY A 347 21.83 0.80 2.17
N ALA A 348 22.12 0.43 3.42
CA ALA A 348 23.17 -0.55 3.74
C ALA A 348 22.83 -1.95 3.21
N VAL A 349 21.59 -2.42 3.42
CA VAL A 349 21.12 -3.73 2.94
C VAL A 349 21.07 -3.77 1.42
N ARG A 350 20.66 -2.68 0.77
CA ARG A 350 20.65 -2.54 -0.69
C ARG A 350 22.06 -2.69 -1.27
N GLY A 351 23.06 -2.02 -0.67
CA GLY A 351 24.45 -2.12 -1.12
C GLY A 351 24.97 -3.56 -1.05
N HIS A 352 24.75 -4.25 0.07
CA HIS A 352 25.12 -5.65 0.21
C HIS A 352 24.40 -6.54 -0.80
N LEU A 353 23.09 -6.36 -0.96
CA LEU A 353 22.26 -7.15 -1.88
C LEU A 353 22.74 -6.98 -3.33
N LEU A 354 23.01 -5.75 -3.80
CA LEU A 354 23.54 -5.52 -5.14
C LEU A 354 24.89 -6.22 -5.34
N GLY A 355 25.80 -6.14 -4.37
CA GLY A 355 27.07 -6.86 -4.43
C GLY A 355 26.91 -8.39 -4.43
N HIS A 356 25.94 -8.94 -3.70
CA HIS A 356 25.62 -10.37 -3.74
C HIS A 356 25.11 -10.81 -5.12
N LEU A 357 24.24 -10.00 -5.75
CA LEU A 357 23.70 -10.28 -7.09
C LEU A 357 24.81 -10.21 -8.15
N GLU A 358 25.67 -9.19 -8.10
CA GLU A 358 26.81 -9.04 -9.00
C GLU A 358 27.79 -10.22 -8.89
N ARG A 359 28.13 -10.62 -7.67
CA ARG A 359 28.98 -11.80 -7.44
C ARG A 359 28.34 -13.09 -7.94
N THR A 360 27.01 -13.21 -7.85
CA THR A 360 26.28 -14.38 -8.39
C THR A 360 26.36 -14.42 -9.92
N GLU A 361 26.14 -13.28 -10.58
CA GLU A 361 26.27 -13.17 -12.04
C GLU A 361 27.68 -13.49 -12.53
N GLN A 362 28.70 -13.00 -11.83
CA GLN A 362 30.11 -13.25 -12.18
C GLN A 362 30.52 -14.70 -11.97
N ALA A 363 30.06 -15.33 -10.88
CA ALA A 363 30.38 -16.71 -10.56
C ALA A 363 29.66 -17.72 -11.48
N LEU A 364 28.42 -17.40 -11.91
CA LEU A 364 27.52 -18.32 -12.61
C LEU A 364 26.82 -17.67 -13.82
N PRO A 365 27.54 -17.11 -14.80
CA PRO A 365 26.96 -16.23 -15.83
C PRO A 365 25.85 -16.87 -16.69
N ASP A 366 25.98 -18.15 -17.03
CA ASP A 366 25.04 -18.86 -17.91
C ASP A 366 24.02 -19.72 -17.14
N SER A 367 23.62 -19.26 -15.95
CA SER A 367 22.70 -19.98 -15.06
C SER A 367 21.38 -19.26 -14.85
N GLU A 368 20.34 -20.03 -14.48
CA GLU A 368 19.06 -19.49 -14.01
C GLU A 368 19.24 -18.51 -12.83
N LEU A 369 20.26 -18.72 -11.99
CA LEU A 369 20.54 -17.84 -10.85
C LEU A 369 21.02 -16.46 -11.31
N ALA A 370 21.85 -16.41 -12.36
CA ALA A 370 22.27 -15.14 -12.96
C ALA A 370 21.10 -14.41 -13.63
N GLU A 371 20.16 -15.13 -14.27
CA GLU A 371 18.95 -14.52 -14.82
C GLU A 371 18.07 -13.89 -13.73
N TYR A 372 17.85 -14.59 -12.61
CA TYR A 372 17.18 -13.99 -11.45
C TYR A 372 17.96 -12.79 -10.91
N ALA A 373 19.28 -12.89 -10.78
CA ALA A 373 20.10 -11.80 -10.25
C ALA A 373 19.98 -10.52 -11.10
N ARG A 374 20.08 -10.64 -12.43
CA ARG A 374 19.89 -9.51 -13.37
C ARG A 374 18.50 -8.91 -13.25
N PHE A 375 17.46 -9.75 -13.20
CA PHE A 375 16.09 -9.30 -13.04
C PHE A 375 15.92 -8.51 -11.73
N ILE A 376 16.38 -9.06 -10.60
CA ILE A 376 16.27 -8.44 -9.28
C ILE A 376 17.01 -7.10 -9.25
N ARG A 377 18.22 -7.01 -9.81
CA ARG A 377 18.97 -5.73 -9.90
C ARG A 377 18.18 -4.66 -10.67
N LYS A 378 17.58 -5.03 -11.82
CA LYS A 378 16.73 -4.13 -12.60
C LYS A 378 15.50 -3.70 -11.79
N ALA A 379 14.84 -4.64 -11.10
CA ALA A 379 13.68 -4.36 -10.26
C ALA A 379 14.00 -3.38 -9.11
N LEU A 380 15.11 -3.59 -8.39
CA LEU A 380 15.59 -2.71 -7.31
C LEU A 380 15.86 -1.27 -7.77
N GLY A 381 16.17 -1.06 -9.06
CA GLY A 381 16.31 0.27 -9.66
C GLY A 381 14.99 0.98 -9.94
N ARG A 382 13.90 0.22 -10.18
CA ARG A 382 12.59 0.74 -10.59
C ARG A 382 11.58 0.84 -9.44
N THR A 383 11.65 -0.07 -8.47
CA THR A 383 10.66 -0.17 -7.38
C THR A 383 10.67 1.06 -6.46
N ARG A 384 9.52 1.74 -6.38
CA ARG A 384 9.31 2.92 -5.50
C ARG A 384 8.59 2.58 -4.19
N GLY A 385 8.06 1.36 -4.08
CA GLY A 385 7.20 0.90 -2.98
C GLY A 385 5.76 0.77 -3.44
N ARG A 386 5.12 -0.35 -3.11
CA ARG A 386 3.74 -0.67 -3.51
C ARG A 386 2.75 -0.53 -2.36
N GLU A 387 1.50 -0.27 -2.71
CA GLU A 387 0.41 -0.20 -1.74
C GLU A 387 -0.07 -1.59 -1.32
N LEU A 388 -0.05 -2.54 -2.26
CA LEU A 388 -0.48 -3.92 -2.06
C LEU A 388 0.67 -4.88 -2.35
N VAL A 389 0.59 -6.07 -1.77
CA VAL A 389 1.49 -7.17 -2.11
C VAL A 389 1.04 -7.82 -3.42
N PRO A 390 1.95 -8.42 -4.21
CA PRO A 390 1.59 -9.13 -5.43
C PRO A 390 0.45 -10.15 -5.27
N SER A 391 -0.46 -10.18 -6.23
CA SER A 391 -1.48 -11.23 -6.34
C SER A 391 -0.85 -12.60 -6.64
N LEU A 392 -1.60 -13.70 -6.45
CA LEU A 392 -1.11 -15.04 -6.79
C LEU A 392 -0.75 -15.20 -8.27
N ALA A 393 -1.50 -14.54 -9.17
CA ALA A 393 -1.21 -14.52 -10.59
C ALA A 393 0.12 -13.79 -10.88
N GLU A 394 0.32 -12.65 -10.22
CA GLU A 394 1.57 -11.89 -10.33
C GLU A 394 2.77 -12.67 -9.75
N ILE A 395 2.62 -13.31 -8.58
CA ILE A 395 3.67 -14.16 -7.98
C ILE A 395 4.04 -15.29 -8.93
N SER A 396 3.05 -15.89 -9.61
CA SER A 396 3.29 -16.95 -10.58
C SER A 396 4.08 -16.47 -11.80
N ALA A 397 3.75 -15.28 -12.32
CA ALA A 397 4.47 -14.65 -13.43
C ALA A 397 5.91 -14.25 -13.02
N LEU A 398 6.07 -13.60 -11.86
CA LEU A 398 7.38 -13.19 -11.33
C LEU A 398 8.28 -14.39 -11.01
N SER A 399 7.70 -15.50 -10.53
CA SER A 399 8.45 -16.75 -10.27
C SER A 399 9.03 -17.37 -11.55
N GLN A 400 8.57 -16.94 -12.73
CA GLN A 400 9.10 -17.34 -14.04
C GLN A 400 9.75 -16.15 -14.78
N ARG A 401 9.87 -14.99 -14.11
CA ARG A 401 10.34 -13.72 -14.70
C ARG A 401 9.57 -13.32 -15.97
N GLN A 402 8.28 -13.64 -16.02
CA GLN A 402 7.36 -13.32 -17.11
C GLN A 402 6.50 -12.10 -16.80
N GLU A 403 5.94 -11.50 -17.85
CA GLU A 403 4.96 -10.43 -17.74
C GLU A 403 3.59 -11.00 -17.34
N LEU A 404 2.84 -10.24 -16.55
CA LEU A 404 1.47 -10.54 -16.18
C LEU A 404 0.53 -10.08 -17.31
N LEU A 405 -0.46 -10.88 -17.68
CA LEU A 405 -1.48 -10.48 -18.65
C LEU A 405 -2.65 -9.79 -17.96
N CYS A 406 -2.96 -8.58 -18.42
CA CYS A 406 -4.08 -7.76 -17.98
C CYS A 406 -5.14 -7.69 -19.09
N THR A 407 -6.42 -7.89 -18.75
CA THR A 407 -7.52 -7.76 -19.70
C THR A 407 -8.20 -6.40 -19.54
N VAL A 408 -8.22 -5.60 -20.61
CA VAL A 408 -8.86 -4.28 -20.64
C VAL A 408 -10.00 -4.27 -21.64
N HIS A 409 -11.20 -3.91 -21.20
CA HIS A 409 -12.37 -3.77 -22.05
C HIS A 409 -12.36 -2.43 -22.79
N CYS A 410 -12.43 -2.50 -24.12
CA CYS A 410 -12.44 -1.34 -25.00
C CYS A 410 -13.82 -1.24 -25.68
N PRO A 411 -14.49 -0.07 -25.61
CA PRO A 411 -15.71 0.21 -26.38
C PRO A 411 -15.55 -0.18 -27.86
N GLY A 412 -16.44 -1.03 -28.35
CA GLY A 412 -16.50 -1.48 -29.75
C GLY A 412 -15.45 -2.53 -30.16
N ALA A 413 -14.30 -2.57 -29.49
CA ALA A 413 -13.21 -3.53 -29.76
C ALA A 413 -13.24 -4.79 -28.88
N GLY A 414 -14.09 -4.82 -27.84
CA GLY A 414 -14.23 -6.00 -26.97
C GLY A 414 -13.19 -6.00 -25.85
N ALA A 415 -12.55 -7.14 -25.59
CA ALA A 415 -11.53 -7.29 -24.55
C ALA A 415 -10.14 -7.38 -25.19
N CYS A 416 -9.21 -6.56 -24.74
CA CYS A 416 -7.83 -6.53 -25.20
C CYS A 416 -6.90 -7.03 -24.09
N ALA A 417 -6.03 -7.99 -24.41
CA ALA A 417 -4.97 -8.42 -23.50
C ALA A 417 -3.74 -7.51 -23.66
N VAL A 418 -3.20 -7.06 -22.53
CA VAL A 418 -2.00 -6.23 -22.44
C VAL A 418 -1.03 -6.91 -21.48
N ALA A 419 0.20 -7.11 -21.93
CA ALA A 419 1.27 -7.62 -21.07
C ALA A 419 1.79 -6.47 -20.20
N ILE A 420 1.87 -6.70 -18.89
CA ILE A 420 2.28 -5.71 -17.90
C ILE A 420 3.33 -6.32 -16.97
N ASP A 421 4.24 -5.49 -16.47
CA ASP A 421 5.13 -5.83 -15.35
C ASP A 421 4.64 -5.21 -14.04
N SER A 422 5.32 -5.52 -12.93
CA SER A 422 5.02 -4.99 -11.59
C SER A 422 5.17 -3.46 -11.47
N HIS A 423 5.75 -2.79 -12.46
CA HIS A 423 6.00 -1.35 -12.48
C HIS A 423 5.13 -0.60 -13.50
N THR A 424 4.32 -1.33 -14.27
CA THR A 424 3.53 -0.76 -15.37
C THR A 424 2.38 0.07 -14.82
N THR A 425 2.29 1.30 -15.30
CA THR A 425 1.33 2.30 -14.86
C THR A 425 0.07 2.30 -15.71
N ALA A 426 -1.05 2.78 -15.14
CA ALA A 426 -2.32 2.90 -15.86
C ALA A 426 -2.20 3.80 -17.10
N GLY A 427 -1.37 4.85 -17.03
CA GLY A 427 -1.09 5.73 -18.16
C GLY A 427 -0.28 5.07 -19.28
N GLU A 428 0.62 4.13 -18.96
CA GLU A 428 1.36 3.35 -19.97
C GLU A 428 0.42 2.42 -20.73
N VAL A 429 -0.40 1.65 -20.01
CA VAL A 429 -1.39 0.76 -20.63
C VAL A 429 -2.41 1.54 -21.46
N ALA A 430 -2.89 2.68 -20.97
CA ALA A 430 -3.79 3.53 -21.73
C ALA A 430 -3.15 4.01 -23.05
N ARG A 431 -1.90 4.50 -23.01
CA ARG A 431 -1.17 4.95 -24.21
C ARG A 431 -0.95 3.83 -25.21
N GLU A 432 -0.60 2.64 -24.73
CA GLU A 432 -0.41 1.46 -25.57
C GLU A 432 -1.72 1.08 -26.30
N LEU A 433 -2.84 1.01 -25.57
CA LEU A 433 -4.13 0.70 -26.17
C LEU A 433 -4.59 1.79 -27.15
N VAL A 434 -4.37 3.07 -26.83
CA VAL A 434 -4.64 4.19 -27.74
C VAL A 434 -3.86 4.03 -29.06
N GLY A 435 -2.58 3.62 -28.99
CA GLY A 435 -1.77 3.31 -30.16
C GLY A 435 -2.32 2.13 -30.96
N ARG A 436 -2.59 0.99 -30.29
CA ARG A 436 -3.13 -0.24 -30.90
C ARG A 436 -4.50 -0.03 -31.57
N LEU A 437 -5.34 0.86 -31.02
CA LEU A 437 -6.67 1.17 -31.53
C LEU A 437 -6.68 2.30 -32.59
N GLY A 438 -5.52 2.85 -32.96
CA GLY A 438 -5.44 3.94 -33.94
C GLY A 438 -5.99 5.28 -33.44
N LEU A 439 -6.06 5.48 -32.12
CA LEU A 439 -6.61 6.66 -31.45
C LEU A 439 -5.56 7.74 -31.16
N ALA A 440 -4.29 7.51 -31.52
CA ALA A 440 -3.15 8.38 -31.16
C ALA A 440 -3.25 9.82 -31.71
N ARG A 441 -4.01 10.03 -32.80
CA ARG A 441 -4.25 11.36 -33.41
C ARG A 441 -5.58 11.99 -32.97
N SER A 442 -6.32 11.33 -32.08
CA SER A 442 -7.58 11.87 -31.58
C SER A 442 -7.34 13.15 -30.78
N ARG A 443 -8.30 14.08 -30.86
CA ARG A 443 -8.35 15.26 -29.98
C ARG A 443 -8.83 14.92 -28.57
N ASN A 444 -9.37 13.72 -28.40
CA ASN A 444 -9.89 13.24 -27.14
C ASN A 444 -8.79 12.63 -26.27
N ALA A 445 -8.90 12.83 -24.95
CA ALA A 445 -8.06 12.14 -23.99
C ALA A 445 -8.68 10.78 -23.60
N PHE A 446 -7.85 9.82 -23.25
CA PHE A 446 -8.27 8.48 -22.81
C PHE A 446 -7.55 8.09 -21.53
N ALA A 447 -8.25 7.34 -20.67
CA ALA A 447 -7.70 6.81 -19.43
C ALA A 447 -8.28 5.42 -19.13
N LEU A 448 -7.63 4.70 -18.24
CA LEU A 448 -8.18 3.47 -17.68
C LEU A 448 -9.17 3.78 -16.56
N TYR A 449 -10.23 3.00 -16.51
CA TYR A 449 -11.26 3.06 -15.47
C TYR A 449 -11.44 1.66 -14.89
N GLU A 450 -11.68 1.61 -13.59
CA GLU A 450 -12.31 0.45 -12.97
C GLU A 450 -13.83 0.58 -13.09
N GLN A 451 -14.51 -0.51 -13.43
CA GLN A 451 -15.95 -0.55 -13.61
C GLN A 451 -16.55 -1.71 -12.82
N ARG A 452 -17.66 -1.43 -12.10
CA ARG A 452 -18.54 -2.43 -11.50
C ARG A 452 -19.99 -2.07 -11.79
N GLY A 453 -20.66 -2.86 -12.63
CA GLY A 453 -22.01 -2.54 -13.10
C GLY A 453 -22.10 -1.12 -13.72
N ALA A 454 -22.86 -0.25 -13.06
CA ALA A 454 -23.03 1.16 -13.46
C ALA A 454 -21.97 2.12 -12.85
N GLN A 455 -21.23 1.69 -11.84
CA GLN A 455 -20.20 2.48 -11.19
C GLN A 455 -18.89 2.43 -11.99
N GLU A 456 -18.28 3.59 -12.21
CA GLU A 456 -16.98 3.74 -12.87
C GLU A 456 -16.12 4.77 -12.12
N ARG A 457 -14.82 4.51 -12.03
CA ARG A 457 -13.84 5.45 -11.46
C ARG A 457 -12.59 5.49 -12.33
N ALA A 458 -12.13 6.69 -12.66
CA ALA A 458 -10.89 6.88 -13.41
C ALA A 458 -9.69 6.49 -12.55
N LEU A 459 -8.71 5.81 -13.15
CA LEU A 459 -7.43 5.51 -12.52
C LEU A 459 -6.46 6.66 -12.78
N ALA A 460 -5.75 7.09 -11.74
CA ALA A 460 -4.68 8.07 -11.90
C ALA A 460 -3.57 7.48 -12.80
N GLY A 461 -3.02 8.31 -13.69
CA GLY A 461 -2.06 7.84 -14.69
C GLY A 461 -0.81 7.16 -14.09
N GLY A 462 -0.40 7.55 -12.88
CA GLY A 462 0.74 6.97 -12.15
C GLY A 462 0.42 5.73 -11.31
N THR A 463 -0.85 5.30 -11.23
CA THR A 463 -1.24 4.10 -10.47
C THR A 463 -0.69 2.84 -11.12
N LEU A 464 -0.14 1.93 -10.32
CA LEU A 464 0.37 0.64 -10.80
C LEU A 464 -0.80 -0.30 -11.12
N VAL A 465 -0.84 -0.84 -12.34
CA VAL A 465 -1.94 -1.72 -12.78
C VAL A 465 -1.94 -3.03 -11.98
N ALA A 466 -0.78 -3.53 -11.60
CA ALA A 466 -0.65 -4.73 -10.76
C ALA A 466 -1.32 -4.57 -9.38
N ASP A 467 -1.27 -3.38 -8.76
CA ASP A 467 -1.98 -3.09 -7.51
C ASP A 467 -3.49 -3.05 -7.74
N VAL A 468 -3.94 -2.44 -8.84
CA VAL A 468 -5.36 -2.43 -9.19
C VAL A 468 -5.88 -3.85 -9.37
N LEU A 469 -5.21 -4.69 -10.16
CA LEU A 469 -5.60 -6.09 -10.36
C LEU A 469 -5.68 -6.87 -9.03
N THR A 470 -4.74 -6.63 -8.11
CA THR A 470 -4.75 -7.23 -6.79
C THR A 470 -5.98 -6.79 -5.97
N SER A 471 -6.30 -5.50 -6.00
CA SER A 471 -7.49 -4.95 -5.34
C SER A 471 -8.78 -5.53 -5.92
N LEU A 472 -8.87 -5.66 -7.26
CA LEU A 472 -10.05 -6.21 -7.92
C LEU A 472 -10.27 -7.68 -7.54
N ALA A 473 -9.21 -8.48 -7.53
CA ALA A 473 -9.29 -9.89 -7.13
C ALA A 473 -9.73 -10.07 -5.67
N ALA A 474 -9.33 -9.17 -4.77
CA ALA A 474 -9.75 -9.20 -3.37
C ALA A 474 -11.24 -8.87 -3.19
N GLU A 475 -11.76 -7.91 -3.97
CA GLU A 475 -13.19 -7.55 -3.99
C GLU A 475 -14.06 -8.67 -4.58
N GLU A 476 -13.59 -9.37 -5.61
CA GLU A 476 -14.29 -10.49 -6.25
C GLU A 476 -14.45 -11.69 -5.31
N ALA A 477 -13.46 -11.97 -4.47
CA ALA A 477 -13.51 -13.08 -3.50
C ALA A 477 -14.61 -12.93 -2.42
N GLY A 478 -15.22 -11.74 -2.29
CA GLY A 478 -16.28 -11.44 -1.33
C GLY A 478 -17.71 -11.48 -1.88
N LEU A 479 -17.93 -11.84 -3.15
CA LEU A 479 -19.23 -11.70 -3.82
C LEU A 479 -19.75 -13.04 -4.37
N GLU A 480 -21.05 -13.31 -4.16
CA GLU A 480 -21.72 -14.47 -4.77
C GLU A 480 -22.11 -14.24 -6.24
N ASP A 481 -22.08 -15.33 -7.00
CA ASP A 481 -22.22 -15.48 -8.45
C ASP A 481 -23.30 -14.62 -9.11
N SER A 482 -22.93 -13.43 -9.59
CA SER A 482 -23.67 -12.70 -10.62
C SER A 482 -22.72 -12.26 -11.73
N PRO A 483 -23.00 -12.60 -13.01
CA PRO A 483 -22.08 -12.39 -14.13
C PRO A 483 -21.81 -10.90 -14.44
N ASP A 484 -22.60 -9.98 -13.90
CA ASP A 484 -22.45 -8.52 -14.07
C ASP A 484 -21.76 -7.84 -12.86
N SER A 485 -21.27 -8.61 -11.88
CA SER A 485 -20.84 -8.07 -10.57
C SER A 485 -19.33 -7.99 -10.36
N GLY A 486 -18.52 -8.56 -11.25
CA GLY A 486 -17.05 -8.49 -11.20
C GLY A 486 -16.52 -7.11 -11.56
N TRP A 487 -15.47 -6.67 -10.87
CA TRP A 487 -14.79 -5.44 -11.23
C TRP A 487 -13.96 -5.67 -12.50
N ARG A 488 -13.97 -4.71 -13.43
CA ARG A 488 -13.20 -4.83 -14.69
C ARG A 488 -12.49 -3.55 -15.06
N LEU A 489 -11.35 -3.70 -15.71
CA LEU A 489 -10.62 -2.58 -16.30
C LEU A 489 -11.20 -2.24 -17.67
N CYS A 490 -11.44 -0.96 -17.91
CA CYS A 490 -11.96 -0.44 -19.17
C CYS A 490 -11.13 0.74 -19.67
N LEU A 491 -10.88 0.82 -20.97
CA LEU A 491 -10.42 2.04 -21.60
C LEU A 491 -11.62 2.92 -21.88
N ARG A 492 -11.62 4.15 -21.37
CA ARG A 492 -12.70 5.12 -21.59
C ARG A 492 -12.13 6.46 -22.05
N LEU A 493 -13.01 7.29 -22.57
CA LEU A 493 -12.77 8.71 -22.74
C LEU A 493 -12.49 9.36 -21.38
N HIS A 494 -11.48 10.21 -21.31
CA HIS A 494 -11.16 11.00 -20.13
C HIS A 494 -11.57 12.46 -20.36
N GLY A 495 -12.52 12.95 -19.55
CA GLY A 495 -13.12 14.26 -19.75
C GLY A 495 -14.19 14.29 -20.86
N PRO A 496 -14.56 15.50 -21.33
CA PRO A 496 -15.65 15.67 -22.28
C PRO A 496 -15.39 15.11 -23.68
N LEU A 497 -16.47 14.65 -24.31
CA LEU A 497 -16.47 14.16 -25.69
C LEU A 497 -16.31 15.33 -26.68
N HIS A 498 -15.37 15.20 -27.61
CA HIS A 498 -15.20 16.10 -28.75
C HIS A 498 -15.64 15.40 -30.05
N PRO A 499 -16.91 15.60 -30.48
CA PRO A 499 -17.45 14.98 -31.69
C PRO A 499 -17.16 15.77 -32.98
N GLU A 500 -16.53 16.94 -32.88
CA GLU A 500 -16.25 17.82 -34.03
C GLU A 500 -15.06 17.32 -34.87
N GLY A 501 -15.19 17.37 -36.20
CA GLY A 501 -14.12 17.02 -37.13
C GLY A 501 -13.90 15.52 -37.36
N LEU A 502 -14.86 14.67 -36.97
CA LEU A 502 -14.80 13.22 -37.20
C LEU A 502 -15.05 12.89 -38.68
N SER A 503 -14.11 12.17 -39.30
CA SER A 503 -14.31 11.56 -40.61
C SER A 503 -15.21 10.32 -40.48
N PRO A 504 -16.16 10.07 -41.40
CA PRO A 504 -16.94 8.82 -41.42
C PRO A 504 -16.05 7.58 -41.57
N ASP A 505 -14.87 7.70 -42.15
CA ASP A 505 -13.89 6.62 -42.30
C ASP A 505 -12.86 6.57 -41.15
N GLY A 506 -13.02 7.41 -40.12
CA GLY A 506 -12.10 7.49 -39.00
C GLY A 506 -12.13 6.26 -38.09
N HIS A 507 -10.95 5.75 -37.73
CA HIS A 507 -10.80 4.61 -36.81
C HIS A 507 -11.34 4.88 -35.39
N GLU A 508 -11.47 6.14 -34.99
CA GLU A 508 -12.02 6.54 -33.69
C GLU A 508 -13.56 6.50 -33.64
N LEU A 509 -14.23 6.49 -34.79
CA LEU A 509 -15.69 6.57 -34.87
C LEU A 509 -16.41 5.44 -34.11
N PRO A 510 -16.00 4.15 -34.22
CA PRO A 510 -16.59 3.07 -33.44
C PRO A 510 -16.40 3.19 -31.94
N PHE A 511 -15.23 3.65 -31.52
CA PHE A 511 -14.93 3.81 -30.11
C PHE A 511 -15.80 4.93 -29.49
N LEU A 512 -15.79 6.11 -30.14
CA LEU A 512 -16.55 7.27 -29.66
C LEU A 512 -18.05 7.01 -29.72
N PHE A 513 -18.55 6.30 -30.73
CA PHE A 513 -19.95 5.90 -30.84
C PHE A 513 -20.41 5.02 -29.67
N GLU A 514 -19.66 3.95 -29.35
CA GLU A 514 -19.98 3.08 -28.21
C GLU A 514 -19.87 3.83 -26.88
N GLN A 515 -18.87 4.69 -26.72
CA GLN A 515 -18.70 5.50 -25.52
C GLN A 515 -19.83 6.52 -25.36
N ALA A 516 -20.22 7.23 -26.43
CA ALA A 516 -21.33 8.17 -26.43
C ALA A 516 -22.66 7.47 -26.10
N HIS A 517 -22.87 6.25 -26.59
CA HIS A 517 -24.04 5.47 -26.25
C HIS A 517 -24.04 5.02 -24.78
N ALA A 518 -22.90 4.58 -24.24
CA ALA A 518 -22.78 4.27 -22.82
C ALA A 518 -23.05 5.50 -21.93
N LEU A 519 -22.57 6.68 -22.34
CA LEU A 519 -22.85 7.95 -21.68
C LEU A 519 -24.34 8.33 -21.77
N LEU A 520 -25.01 8.04 -22.89
CA LEU A 520 -26.46 8.27 -23.03
C LEU A 520 -27.26 7.45 -22.02
N LEU A 521 -26.95 6.15 -21.89
CA LEU A 521 -27.69 5.24 -21.01
C LEU A 521 -27.53 5.59 -19.52
N ARG A 522 -26.41 6.20 -19.15
CA ARG A 522 -26.08 6.62 -17.77
C ARG A 522 -26.37 8.09 -17.48
N GLY A 523 -26.45 8.90 -18.53
CA GLY A 523 -26.55 10.35 -18.45
C GLY A 523 -27.84 10.79 -17.76
N ARG A 524 -27.69 11.60 -16.72
CA ARG A 524 -28.80 12.29 -16.07
C ARG A 524 -28.57 13.81 -16.15
N PRO A 525 -29.61 14.59 -16.51
CA PRO A 525 -30.88 14.16 -17.10
C PRO A 525 -30.73 13.58 -18.52
N PRO A 526 -31.67 12.72 -18.96
CA PRO A 526 -31.69 12.21 -20.32
C PRO A 526 -32.07 13.32 -21.33
N PRO A 527 -31.65 13.20 -22.60
CA PRO A 527 -32.12 14.09 -23.67
C PRO A 527 -33.65 14.06 -23.86
N PRO A 528 -34.23 15.04 -24.57
CA PRO A 528 -35.65 15.04 -24.93
C PRO A 528 -36.09 13.75 -25.65
N ASP A 529 -37.34 13.33 -25.44
CA ASP A 529 -37.87 12.05 -25.95
C ASP A 529 -37.83 11.92 -27.49
N ASP A 530 -37.97 13.02 -28.23
CA ASP A 530 -37.81 13.03 -29.69
C ASP A 530 -36.37 12.69 -30.09
N THR A 531 -35.39 13.31 -29.42
CA THR A 531 -33.96 13.09 -29.65
C THR A 531 -33.55 11.67 -29.23
N LEU A 532 -34.05 11.16 -28.11
CA LEU A 532 -33.83 9.78 -27.67
C LEU A 532 -34.33 8.77 -28.71
N ARG A 533 -35.52 8.98 -29.27
CA ARG A 533 -36.08 8.10 -30.31
C ARG A 533 -35.25 8.13 -31.59
N ALA A 534 -34.76 9.31 -31.99
CA ALA A 534 -33.88 9.45 -33.15
C ALA A 534 -32.52 8.77 -32.92
N LEU A 535 -31.90 8.94 -31.75
CA LEU A 535 -30.66 8.26 -31.37
C LEU A 535 -30.83 6.73 -31.33
N ALA A 536 -31.96 6.24 -30.81
CA ALA A 536 -32.27 4.81 -30.81
C ALA A 536 -32.43 4.24 -32.23
N ALA A 537 -33.08 4.99 -33.14
CA ALA A 537 -33.21 4.59 -34.55
C ALA A 537 -31.84 4.55 -35.26
N LEU A 538 -30.97 5.53 -35.04
CA LEU A 538 -29.61 5.57 -35.57
C LEU A 538 -28.74 4.43 -35.01
N ARG A 539 -28.91 4.10 -33.71
CA ARG A 539 -28.26 2.95 -33.07
C ARG A 539 -28.67 1.64 -33.75
N LEU A 540 -29.96 1.44 -34.02
CA LEU A 540 -30.45 0.25 -34.74
C LEU A 540 -29.89 0.18 -36.16
N GLN A 541 -29.90 1.28 -36.91
CA GLN A 541 -29.30 1.33 -38.25
C GLN A 541 -27.82 0.96 -38.22
N SER A 542 -27.06 1.43 -37.22
CA SER A 542 -25.63 1.09 -37.10
C SER A 542 -25.37 -0.40 -36.78
N LEU A 543 -26.24 -1.03 -35.99
CA LEU A 543 -26.06 -2.40 -35.49
C LEU A 543 -26.61 -3.45 -36.46
N GLN A 544 -27.78 -3.18 -37.05
CA GLN A 544 -28.57 -4.12 -37.83
C GLN A 544 -28.68 -3.77 -39.31
N ARG A 545 -28.13 -2.61 -39.74
CA ARG A 545 -28.30 -2.04 -41.09
C ARG A 545 -29.79 -1.77 -41.38
N ASP A 546 -30.19 -1.88 -42.64
CA ASP A 546 -31.57 -1.62 -43.06
C ASP A 546 -32.59 -2.50 -42.34
N PHE A 547 -33.74 -1.90 -42.02
CA PHE A 547 -34.85 -2.59 -41.37
C PHE A 547 -35.27 -3.85 -42.15
N SER A 548 -35.29 -4.99 -41.45
CA SER A 548 -35.86 -6.24 -41.94
C SER A 548 -36.87 -6.80 -40.93
N PRO A 549 -38.07 -7.21 -41.37
CA PRO A 549 -39.11 -7.73 -40.48
C PRO A 549 -38.74 -9.05 -39.79
N ARG A 550 -37.61 -9.68 -40.18
CA ARG A 550 -37.13 -10.95 -39.63
C ARG A 550 -36.12 -10.80 -38.50
N VAL A 551 -35.61 -9.59 -38.24
CA VAL A 551 -34.57 -9.36 -37.22
C VAL A 551 -35.24 -9.03 -35.88
N PRO A 552 -34.98 -9.79 -34.81
CA PRO A 552 -35.54 -9.49 -33.49
C PRO A 552 -35.00 -8.16 -32.97
N LEU A 553 -35.91 -7.32 -32.44
CA LEU A 553 -35.54 -6.04 -31.85
C LEU A 553 -34.69 -6.29 -30.59
N PRO A 554 -33.56 -5.59 -30.39
CA PRO A 554 -32.87 -5.58 -29.12
C PRO A 554 -33.82 -5.10 -28.03
N ARG A 555 -33.62 -5.58 -26.80
CA ARG A 555 -34.39 -5.09 -25.66
C ARG A 555 -34.25 -3.57 -25.52
N LEU A 556 -35.35 -2.89 -25.22
CA LEU A 556 -35.43 -1.42 -25.22
C LEU A 556 -34.52 -0.76 -24.17
N ASP A 557 -34.23 -1.47 -23.08
CA ASP A 557 -33.28 -1.13 -22.02
C ASP A 557 -31.83 -0.99 -22.49
N ARG A 558 -31.48 -1.61 -23.63
CA ARG A 558 -30.17 -1.46 -24.29
C ARG A 558 -30.12 -0.30 -25.29
N LEU A 559 -31.25 0.32 -25.60
CA LEU A 559 -31.36 1.40 -26.59
C LEU A 559 -31.70 2.75 -25.97
N LEU A 560 -32.46 2.72 -24.86
CA LEU A 560 -32.96 3.91 -24.18
C LEU A 560 -32.55 3.88 -22.70
N PRO A 561 -32.28 5.05 -22.10
CA PRO A 561 -31.98 5.14 -20.66
C PRO A 561 -33.18 4.64 -19.83
N PRO A 562 -32.95 4.05 -18.65
CA PRO A 562 -34.02 3.61 -17.78
C PRO A 562 -34.88 4.80 -17.33
N PRO A 563 -36.21 4.64 -17.23
CA PRO A 563 -37.12 5.70 -16.82
C PRO A 563 -36.65 6.30 -15.48
N ALA A 564 -36.74 7.62 -15.35
CA ALA A 564 -36.34 8.29 -14.11
C ALA A 564 -37.14 7.70 -12.93
N PRO A 565 -36.49 7.39 -11.78
CA PRO A 565 -37.24 7.05 -10.59
C PRO A 565 -38.18 8.23 -10.26
N PRO A 566 -39.41 7.96 -9.78
CA PRO A 566 -40.34 9.03 -9.44
C PRO A 566 -39.63 10.01 -8.49
N ARG A 567 -39.73 11.31 -8.79
CA ARG A 567 -39.29 12.36 -7.86
C ARG A 567 -39.95 12.05 -6.51
N GLU A 568 -39.16 11.79 -5.48
CA GLU A 568 -39.66 11.92 -4.11
C GLU A 568 -39.99 13.40 -3.96
N ASP A 569 -41.26 13.74 -4.20
CA ASP A 569 -41.79 15.03 -3.79
C ASP A 569 -41.41 15.20 -2.32
N PRO A 570 -40.83 16.35 -1.91
CA PRO A 570 -40.58 16.59 -0.50
C PRO A 570 -41.89 16.33 0.23
N PRO A 571 -41.89 15.58 1.36
CA PRO A 571 -43.11 15.26 2.05
C PRO A 571 -43.85 16.57 2.30
N ARG A 572 -45.05 16.71 1.71
CA ARG A 572 -45.93 17.85 1.99
C ARG A 572 -45.94 18.01 3.51
N PRO A 573 -45.68 19.21 4.05
CA PRO A 573 -45.69 19.40 5.49
C PRO A 573 -47.04 18.92 6.00
N THR A 574 -47.04 17.82 6.73
CA THR A 574 -48.23 17.32 7.40
C THR A 574 -48.66 18.43 8.37
N PRO A 575 -49.93 18.86 8.33
CA PRO A 575 -50.40 19.84 9.29
C PRO A 575 -50.17 19.29 10.70
N ARG A 576 -49.44 20.06 11.52
CA ARG A 576 -49.18 19.72 12.93
C ARG A 576 -50.52 19.49 13.63
N PRO A 577 -50.71 18.40 14.38
CA PRO A 577 -51.88 18.27 15.24
C PRO A 577 -51.78 19.31 16.37
N PRO A 578 -52.91 19.82 16.88
CA PRO A 578 -52.93 20.83 17.94
C PRO A 578 -52.32 20.29 19.25
N PRO A 579 -51.70 21.15 20.08
CA PRO A 579 -51.04 20.76 21.30
C PRO A 579 -52.07 20.61 22.42
N SER A 580 -52.80 19.49 22.45
CA SER A 580 -53.68 19.19 23.59
C SER A 580 -53.93 17.69 23.73
N ALA A 581 -52.87 16.92 23.95
CA ALA A 581 -52.95 15.58 24.55
C ALA A 581 -51.58 15.09 25.08
N ALA A 582 -50.72 16.01 25.55
CA ALA A 582 -49.41 15.68 26.12
C ALA A 582 -49.46 15.49 27.64
N LEU A 583 -50.60 15.07 28.19
CA LEU A 583 -50.73 14.71 29.59
C LEU A 583 -51.51 13.40 29.67
N LEU A 584 -50.86 12.39 30.27
CA LEU A 584 -51.33 11.04 30.60
C LEU A 584 -50.97 9.91 29.62
N ALA A 585 -49.68 9.68 29.42
CA ALA A 585 -49.18 8.32 29.15
C ALA A 585 -47.76 8.14 29.72
N GLY A 586 -47.66 8.18 31.05
CA GLY A 586 -46.51 7.66 31.77
C GLY A 586 -46.55 6.12 31.76
N ALA A 587 -45.38 5.53 31.52
CA ALA A 587 -44.95 4.17 31.86
C ALA A 587 -45.84 2.98 31.41
N LEU A 588 -45.33 2.20 30.44
CA LEU A 588 -45.16 0.73 30.49
C LEU A 588 -44.63 0.23 29.13
N TRP A 589 -43.30 0.17 28.99
CA TRP A 589 -42.65 -0.53 27.89
C TRP A 589 -42.61 -2.02 28.23
N SER A 590 -43.60 -2.79 27.75
CA SER A 590 -43.59 -4.25 27.82
C SER A 590 -42.97 -4.84 26.53
N PRO A 591 -42.05 -5.82 26.59
CA PRO A 591 -41.35 -6.37 25.41
C PRO A 591 -42.23 -7.17 24.42
N GLY A 592 -43.54 -7.29 24.66
CA GLY A 592 -44.45 -8.13 23.88
C GLY A 592 -45.03 -7.49 22.61
N LEU A 593 -45.05 -6.16 22.50
CA LEU A 593 -45.66 -5.45 21.36
C LEU A 593 -44.71 -5.24 20.17
N ALA A 594 -43.40 -5.19 20.41
CA ALA A 594 -42.39 -5.17 19.34
C ALA A 594 -42.35 -6.52 18.59
N LYS A 595 -42.53 -7.64 19.31
CA LYS A 595 -42.55 -8.99 18.71
C LYS A 595 -43.80 -9.21 17.85
N ARG A 596 -44.96 -8.70 18.26
CA ARG A 596 -46.20 -8.72 17.43
C ARG A 596 -46.13 -7.79 16.21
N ARG A 597 -45.35 -6.70 16.27
CA ARG A 597 -45.12 -5.79 15.12
C ARG A 597 -44.13 -6.40 14.12
N ALA A 598 -43.09 -7.09 14.59
CA ALA A 598 -42.17 -7.87 13.77
C ALA A 598 -42.83 -9.12 13.16
N GLU A 599 -43.74 -9.79 13.87
CA GLU A 599 -44.52 -10.91 13.32
C GLU A 599 -45.58 -10.47 12.30
N ARG A 600 -46.19 -9.28 12.44
CA ARG A 600 -47.03 -8.71 11.37
C ARG A 600 -46.22 -8.29 10.15
N ALA A 601 -44.97 -7.84 10.33
CA ALA A 601 -44.06 -7.56 9.22
C ALA A 601 -43.61 -8.85 8.50
N ARG A 602 -43.44 -9.98 9.22
CA ARG A 602 -43.12 -11.29 8.63
C ARG A 602 -44.32 -12.02 8.02
N ARG A 603 -45.55 -11.78 8.49
CA ARG A 603 -46.79 -12.35 7.91
C ARG A 603 -47.43 -11.49 6.81
N GLY A 604 -46.95 -10.27 6.57
CA GLY A 604 -47.32 -9.44 5.42
C GLY A 604 -46.57 -9.76 4.12
N GLY A 605 -45.62 -10.72 4.15
CA GLY A 605 -44.73 -11.07 3.04
C GLY A 605 -45.14 -12.28 2.20
N ALA A 606 -46.28 -12.92 2.47
CA ALA A 606 -46.78 -14.03 1.68
C ALA A 606 -48.29 -13.86 1.45
N GLY A 607 -48.69 -13.59 0.22
CA GLY A 607 -50.09 -13.39 -0.15
C GLY A 607 -50.45 -12.01 -0.69
N ARG A 608 -49.57 -11.41 -1.50
CA ARG A 608 -50.04 -10.62 -2.64
C ARG A 608 -49.36 -11.21 -3.86
N THR A 609 -50.03 -12.17 -4.46
CA THR A 609 -50.03 -12.28 -5.92
C THR A 609 -50.12 -10.84 -6.42
N ALA A 610 -49.00 -10.34 -6.93
CA ALA A 610 -49.01 -9.17 -7.78
C ALA A 610 -49.84 -9.59 -8.99
N GLY A 611 -51.16 -9.45 -8.85
CA GLY A 611 -52.01 -9.06 -9.95
C GLY A 611 -51.32 -7.82 -10.50
N SER A 612 -50.53 -8.07 -11.52
CA SER A 612 -50.00 -7.11 -12.45
C SER A 612 -51.22 -6.36 -12.98
N ILE A 613 -51.64 -5.33 -12.25
CA ILE A 613 -52.03 -4.09 -12.90
C ILE A 613 -50.70 -3.42 -13.21
N ALA A 614 -49.94 -4.07 -14.09
CA ALA A 614 -49.24 -3.34 -15.09
C ALA A 614 -50.26 -2.34 -15.64
N ARG A 615 -49.94 -1.06 -15.49
CA ARG A 615 -50.10 -0.16 -16.63
C ARG A 615 -49.21 -0.70 -17.76
N GLU A 616 -49.55 -1.89 -18.27
CA GLU A 616 -49.11 -2.38 -19.56
C GLU A 616 -50.03 -1.73 -20.58
N GLY A 617 -49.44 -1.25 -21.67
CA GLY A 617 -50.17 -1.13 -22.92
C GLY A 617 -50.15 0.23 -23.62
N GLY A 618 -49.49 1.26 -23.07
CA GLY A 618 -49.48 2.59 -23.72
C GLY A 618 -48.10 3.07 -24.18
N GLY A 619 -47.25 3.47 -23.23
CA GLY A 619 -46.04 4.27 -23.53
C GLY A 619 -44.88 3.49 -24.16
N GLY A 620 -44.62 2.26 -23.71
CA GLY A 620 -43.51 1.44 -24.23
C GLY A 620 -43.73 0.95 -25.66
N ALA A 621 -44.94 0.51 -25.98
CA ALA A 621 -45.32 0.09 -27.33
C ALA A 621 -45.33 1.27 -28.32
N GLY A 622 -45.85 2.44 -27.90
CA GLY A 622 -45.81 3.66 -28.70
C GLY A 622 -44.38 4.16 -28.98
N THR A 623 -43.51 4.11 -27.97
CA THR A 623 -42.10 4.48 -28.12
C THR A 623 -41.35 3.52 -29.05
N ALA A 624 -41.54 2.20 -28.88
CA ALA A 624 -40.95 1.20 -29.76
C ALA A 624 -41.44 1.35 -31.22
N ALA A 625 -42.73 1.60 -31.43
CA ALA A 625 -43.30 1.85 -32.75
C ALA A 625 -42.73 3.13 -33.40
N ALA A 626 -42.52 4.19 -32.61
CA ALA A 626 -41.91 5.43 -33.10
C ALA A 626 -40.43 5.25 -33.47
N VAL A 627 -39.65 4.49 -32.67
CA VAL A 627 -38.27 4.12 -32.99
C VAL A 627 -38.20 3.29 -34.27
N LEU A 628 -39.08 2.29 -34.41
CA LEU A 628 -39.20 1.47 -35.62
C LEU A 628 -39.57 2.30 -36.86
N GLY A 629 -40.50 3.25 -36.70
CA GLY A 629 -40.86 4.19 -37.77
C GLY A 629 -39.68 5.07 -38.18
N GLY A 630 -38.87 5.51 -37.21
CA GLY A 630 -37.61 6.22 -37.45
C GLY A 630 -36.58 5.37 -38.21
N TRP A 631 -36.36 4.13 -37.76
CA TRP A 631 -35.39 3.22 -38.38
C TRP A 631 -35.74 2.89 -39.84
N LYS A 632 -37.04 2.67 -40.15
CA LYS A 632 -37.50 2.48 -41.54
C LYS A 632 -37.18 3.64 -42.48
N ARG A 633 -37.11 4.87 -41.96
CA ARG A 633 -36.77 6.07 -42.76
C ARG A 633 -35.27 6.20 -43.03
N LEU A 634 -34.42 5.43 -42.36
CA LEU A 634 -32.96 5.45 -42.53
C LEU A 634 -32.47 4.43 -43.57
N ARG A 635 -33.37 3.86 -44.37
CA ARG A 635 -33.03 2.85 -45.39
C ARG A 635 -31.96 3.37 -46.35
N GLY A 636 -30.92 2.57 -46.57
CA GLY A 636 -29.81 2.90 -47.45
C GLY A 636 -28.67 3.67 -46.76
N MET A 637 -28.82 4.08 -45.50
CA MET A 637 -27.77 4.73 -44.73
C MET A 637 -26.70 3.71 -44.30
N GLY A 638 -25.43 4.01 -44.59
CA GLY A 638 -24.30 3.17 -44.21
C GLY A 638 -24.07 3.13 -42.69
N ARG A 639 -23.33 2.12 -42.20
CA ARG A 639 -23.01 2.00 -40.77
C ARG A 639 -22.21 3.20 -40.25
N ALA A 640 -21.16 3.59 -40.98
CA ALA A 640 -20.32 4.75 -40.64
C ALA A 640 -21.13 6.05 -40.61
N GLU A 641 -21.98 6.26 -41.62
CA GLU A 641 -22.86 7.43 -41.72
C GLU A 641 -23.85 7.48 -40.55
N ALA A 642 -24.47 6.35 -40.18
CA ALA A 642 -25.39 6.27 -39.05
C ALA A 642 -24.69 6.60 -37.72
N MET A 643 -23.44 6.17 -37.54
CA MET A 643 -22.64 6.46 -36.34
C MET A 643 -22.22 7.93 -36.27
N ALA A 644 -21.79 8.51 -37.40
CA ALA A 644 -21.45 9.93 -37.47
C ALA A 644 -22.68 10.80 -37.21
N ALA A 645 -23.83 10.47 -37.82
CA ALA A 645 -25.10 11.16 -37.57
C ALA A 645 -25.55 11.03 -36.11
N TYR A 646 -25.34 9.85 -35.48
CA TYR A 646 -25.62 9.67 -34.06
C TYR A 646 -24.79 10.61 -33.19
N LEU A 647 -23.47 10.66 -33.41
CA LEU A 647 -22.58 11.53 -32.64
C LEU A 647 -22.90 13.01 -32.87
N ALA A 648 -23.20 13.40 -34.11
CA ALA A 648 -23.57 14.77 -34.45
C ALA A 648 -24.88 15.20 -33.78
N LEU A 649 -25.89 14.31 -33.72
CA LEU A 649 -27.14 14.57 -33.02
C LEU A 649 -26.94 14.62 -31.50
N ALA A 650 -26.11 13.73 -30.97
CA ALA A 650 -25.83 13.68 -29.54
C ALA A 650 -25.06 14.94 -29.08
N ALA A 651 -24.13 15.44 -29.90
CA ALA A 651 -23.38 16.69 -29.65
C ALA A 651 -24.27 17.92 -29.46
N GLN A 652 -25.46 17.95 -30.08
CA GLN A 652 -26.40 19.06 -30.00
C GLN A 652 -27.19 19.06 -28.68
N CYS A 653 -27.12 17.99 -27.88
CA CYS A 653 -27.82 17.90 -26.62
C CYS A 653 -27.07 18.67 -25.53
N PRO A 654 -27.70 19.62 -24.82
CA PRO A 654 -27.06 20.36 -23.73
C PRO A 654 -26.43 19.44 -22.67
N GLY A 655 -25.14 19.64 -22.40
CA GLY A 655 -24.38 18.84 -21.44
C GLY A 655 -24.13 17.38 -21.85
N PHE A 656 -24.46 16.97 -23.08
CA PHE A 656 -24.09 15.66 -23.59
C PHE A 656 -22.58 15.57 -23.79
N GLY A 657 -22.01 14.44 -23.39
CA GLY A 657 -20.57 14.25 -23.43
C GLY A 657 -19.79 15.02 -22.37
N ALA A 658 -20.43 15.85 -21.52
CA ALA A 658 -19.76 16.49 -20.40
C ALA A 658 -19.42 15.48 -19.30
N ALA A 659 -18.24 15.58 -18.69
CA ALA A 659 -17.91 14.82 -17.50
C ALA A 659 -18.68 15.42 -16.31
N ARG A 660 -19.47 14.61 -15.60
CA ARG A 660 -20.38 15.07 -14.54
C ARG A 660 -19.94 14.57 -13.17
N TYR A 661 -19.86 15.49 -12.22
CA TYR A 661 -19.46 15.21 -10.83
C TYR A 661 -20.51 15.74 -9.86
N ASP A 662 -20.89 14.91 -8.89
CA ASP A 662 -21.70 15.35 -7.76
C ASP A 662 -20.79 16.18 -6.82
N VAL A 663 -21.19 17.43 -6.56
CA VAL A 663 -20.44 18.37 -5.72
C VAL A 663 -21.34 19.03 -4.68
N LEU A 664 -20.77 19.34 -3.52
CA LEU A 664 -21.39 20.17 -2.50
C LEU A 664 -20.73 21.54 -2.52
N GLU A 665 -21.50 22.59 -2.83
CA GLU A 665 -21.01 23.96 -2.76
C GLU A 665 -21.04 24.43 -1.30
N LEU A 666 -19.88 24.85 -0.80
CA LEU A 666 -19.69 25.44 0.52
C LEU A 666 -19.75 26.97 0.36
N SER A 667 -20.69 27.61 1.05
CA SER A 667 -20.79 29.07 1.04
C SER A 667 -19.57 29.72 1.70
N THR A 668 -18.99 30.71 1.03
CA THR A 668 -17.82 31.50 1.50
C THR A 668 -18.23 32.66 2.43
N GLU A 669 -19.53 32.95 2.54
CA GLU A 669 -20.09 34.06 3.32
C GLU A 669 -20.63 33.59 4.69
N PRO A 670 -20.18 34.15 5.83
CA PRO A 670 -20.68 33.78 7.15
C PRO A 670 -22.13 34.21 7.32
N GLY A 671 -23.06 33.25 7.32
CA GLY A 671 -24.48 33.47 7.64
C GLY A 671 -25.50 33.16 6.53
N ARG A 672 -25.08 32.69 5.34
CA ARG A 672 -26.01 32.31 4.26
C ARG A 672 -25.89 30.83 3.88
N GLY A 673 -26.96 30.09 4.17
CA GLY A 673 -27.37 28.87 3.47
C GLY A 673 -26.67 27.57 3.88
N ALA A 674 -27.46 26.50 4.02
CA ALA A 674 -26.94 25.13 4.08
C ALA A 674 -26.19 24.77 2.78
N PRO A 675 -25.19 23.86 2.83
CA PRO A 675 -24.47 23.42 1.63
C PRO A 675 -25.45 22.90 0.57
N GLN A 676 -25.27 23.34 -0.67
CA GLN A 676 -26.15 22.96 -1.78
C GLN A 676 -25.55 21.81 -2.56
N LYS A 677 -26.37 20.78 -2.84
CA LYS A 677 -25.98 19.68 -3.73
C LYS A 677 -26.16 20.13 -5.17
N LEU A 678 -25.07 20.18 -5.92
CA LEU A 678 -25.01 20.57 -7.32
C LEU A 678 -24.33 19.48 -8.16
N CYS A 679 -24.48 19.59 -9.47
CA CYS A 679 -23.74 18.80 -10.44
C CYS A 679 -22.79 19.72 -11.20
N LEU A 680 -21.49 19.41 -11.15
CA LEU A 680 -20.46 20.05 -11.94
C LEU A 680 -20.30 19.30 -13.26
N GLY A 681 -20.68 19.93 -14.36
CA GLY A 681 -20.43 19.46 -15.72
C GLY A 681 -19.19 20.11 -16.32
N LEU A 682 -18.19 19.32 -16.69
CA LEU A 682 -17.03 19.75 -17.46
C LEU A 682 -17.26 19.40 -18.93
N GLY A 683 -17.67 20.38 -19.73
CA GLY A 683 -17.85 20.26 -21.18
C GLY A 683 -16.60 20.65 -21.96
N ALA A 684 -16.56 20.36 -23.26
CA ALA A 684 -15.41 20.66 -24.12
C ALA A 684 -15.08 22.16 -24.20
N LYS A 685 -16.11 23.02 -24.21
CA LYS A 685 -15.97 24.48 -24.40
C LYS A 685 -16.18 25.28 -23.11
N ALA A 686 -16.91 24.74 -22.15
CA ALA A 686 -17.30 25.43 -20.93
C ALA A 686 -17.58 24.45 -19.79
N MET A 687 -17.44 24.95 -18.57
CA MET A 687 -17.88 24.33 -17.33
C MET A 687 -19.29 24.81 -17.00
N SER A 688 -20.10 23.95 -16.37
CA SER A 688 -21.47 24.26 -16.00
C SER A 688 -21.80 23.74 -14.61
N LEU A 689 -22.55 24.51 -13.83
CA LEU A 689 -23.14 24.10 -12.57
C LEU A 689 -24.66 23.98 -12.74
N SER A 690 -25.23 22.82 -12.45
CA SER A 690 -26.68 22.59 -12.52
C SER A 690 -27.22 21.96 -11.25
N ARG A 691 -28.54 22.04 -11.03
CA ARG A 691 -29.17 21.24 -9.96
C ARG A 691 -29.20 19.76 -10.37
N PRO A 692 -29.15 18.83 -9.42
CA PRO A 692 -29.23 17.41 -9.71
C PRO A 692 -30.48 17.07 -10.55
N GLY A 693 -30.27 16.56 -11.77
CA GLY A 693 -31.34 16.15 -12.68
C GLY A 693 -31.98 17.25 -13.52
N GLU A 694 -31.47 18.49 -13.50
CA GLU A 694 -31.90 19.57 -14.41
C GLU A 694 -31.03 19.64 -15.68
N THR A 695 -31.64 19.89 -16.83
CA THR A 695 -30.97 19.97 -18.14
C THR A 695 -30.31 21.32 -18.36
N GLU A 696 -30.87 22.37 -17.76
CA GLU A 696 -30.36 23.74 -17.90
C GLU A 696 -29.34 24.05 -16.79
N PRO A 697 -28.16 24.58 -17.15
CA PRO A 697 -27.17 24.98 -16.18
C PRO A 697 -27.59 26.27 -15.48
N ILE A 698 -27.43 26.32 -14.16
CA ILE A 698 -27.61 27.54 -13.35
C ILE A 698 -26.57 28.57 -13.81
N HIS A 699 -25.31 28.16 -13.89
CA HIS A 699 -24.19 28.97 -14.34
C HIS A 699 -23.35 28.18 -15.34
N SER A 700 -22.90 28.84 -16.42
CA SER A 700 -21.94 28.29 -17.37
C SER A 700 -20.79 29.27 -17.59
N VAL A 701 -19.57 28.74 -17.54
CA VAL A 701 -18.32 29.50 -17.49
C VAL A 701 -17.37 28.92 -18.53
N SER A 702 -16.93 29.74 -19.48
CA SER A 702 -15.84 29.36 -20.40
C SER A 702 -14.53 29.19 -19.63
N TYR A 703 -13.71 28.21 -20.02
CA TYR A 703 -12.38 27.99 -19.42
C TYR A 703 -11.50 29.26 -19.43
N GLY A 704 -11.70 30.18 -20.38
CA GLY A 704 -10.99 31.45 -20.43
C GLY A 704 -11.23 32.39 -19.24
N HIS A 705 -12.32 32.20 -18.48
CA HIS A 705 -12.65 32.99 -17.29
C HIS A 705 -12.29 32.27 -15.97
N VAL A 706 -11.75 31.05 -16.04
CA VAL A 706 -11.31 30.30 -14.87
C VAL A 706 -9.87 30.71 -14.56
N ALA A 707 -9.67 31.37 -13.44
CA ALA A 707 -8.37 31.91 -13.05
C ALA A 707 -7.47 30.86 -12.37
N ALA A 708 -8.05 29.96 -11.58
CA ALA A 708 -7.32 28.90 -10.90
C ALA A 708 -8.24 27.78 -10.40
N CYS A 709 -7.68 26.57 -10.29
CA CYS A 709 -8.31 25.40 -9.68
C CYS A 709 -7.29 24.74 -8.74
N GLN A 710 -7.57 24.71 -7.43
CA GLN A 710 -6.61 24.30 -6.40
C GLN A 710 -7.25 23.38 -5.36
N LEU A 711 -6.52 22.34 -4.95
CA LEU A 711 -6.91 21.49 -3.83
C LEU A 711 -6.66 22.22 -2.50
N MET A 712 -7.69 22.29 -1.67
CA MET A 712 -7.62 22.86 -0.31
C MET A 712 -7.55 21.75 0.77
N GLY A 713 -7.89 20.52 0.40
CA GLY A 713 -7.89 19.35 1.27
C GLY A 713 -8.21 18.07 0.51
N PRO A 714 -8.31 16.91 1.18
CA PRO A 714 -8.48 15.61 0.52
C PRO A 714 -9.81 15.48 -0.25
N HIS A 715 -10.82 16.29 0.10
CA HIS A 715 -12.13 16.28 -0.55
C HIS A 715 -12.62 17.68 -0.90
N THR A 716 -11.77 18.70 -0.86
CA THR A 716 -12.17 20.11 -1.02
C THR A 716 -11.34 20.78 -2.09
N LEU A 717 -12.03 21.41 -3.04
CA LEU A 717 -11.46 22.11 -4.19
C LEU A 717 -11.90 23.57 -4.16
N ALA A 718 -10.95 24.49 -4.34
CA ALA A 718 -11.23 25.89 -4.59
C ALA A 718 -11.16 26.17 -6.09
N LEU A 719 -12.26 26.65 -6.65
CA LEU A 719 -12.37 27.08 -8.04
C LEU A 719 -12.55 28.59 -8.10
N ARG A 720 -11.63 29.29 -8.78
CA ARG A 720 -11.68 30.74 -8.95
C ARG A 720 -12.14 31.07 -10.36
N VAL A 721 -13.27 31.77 -10.46
CA VAL A 721 -13.87 32.21 -11.73
C VAL A 721 -13.97 33.73 -11.70
N GLY A 722 -13.18 34.41 -12.53
CA GLY A 722 -13.02 35.86 -12.45
C GLY A 722 -12.63 36.30 -11.03
N GLU A 723 -13.44 37.17 -10.42
CA GLU A 723 -13.25 37.65 -9.04
C GLU A 723 -13.96 36.80 -7.97
N SER A 724 -14.78 35.82 -8.37
CA SER A 724 -15.52 34.95 -7.46
C SER A 724 -14.77 33.66 -7.15
N GLN A 725 -14.84 33.22 -5.89
CA GLN A 725 -14.28 31.94 -5.44
C GLN A 725 -15.38 31.00 -4.98
N LEU A 726 -15.41 29.80 -5.56
CA LEU A 726 -16.32 28.71 -5.21
C LEU A 726 -15.54 27.64 -4.47
N LEU A 727 -16.05 27.18 -3.33
CA LEU A 727 -15.52 26.05 -2.59
C LEU A 727 -16.42 24.83 -2.82
N LEU A 728 -15.86 23.80 -3.43
CA LEU A 728 -16.58 22.58 -3.80
C LEU A 728 -16.04 21.39 -3.00
N GLN A 729 -16.92 20.57 -2.45
CA GLN A 729 -16.58 19.32 -1.80
C GLN A 729 -17.02 18.13 -2.64
N SER A 730 -16.11 17.18 -2.89
CA SER A 730 -16.37 15.96 -3.66
C SER A 730 -15.34 14.87 -3.31
N PRO A 731 -15.69 13.57 -3.38
CA PRO A 731 -14.70 12.50 -3.29
C PRO A 731 -13.74 12.47 -4.51
N GLN A 732 -14.08 13.16 -5.61
CA GLN A 732 -13.36 13.11 -6.89
C GLN A 732 -12.58 14.41 -7.19
N VAL A 733 -12.22 15.19 -6.17
CA VAL A 733 -11.58 16.51 -6.35
C VAL A 733 -10.26 16.47 -7.11
N GLU A 734 -9.47 15.40 -6.98
CA GLU A 734 -8.22 15.26 -7.72
C GLU A 734 -8.47 15.10 -9.23
N GLU A 735 -9.44 14.26 -9.60
CA GLU A 735 -9.85 14.05 -11.00
C GLU A 735 -10.40 15.34 -11.61
N ILE A 736 -11.28 16.04 -10.88
CA ILE A 736 -11.86 17.32 -11.30
C ILE A 736 -10.73 18.34 -11.54
N MET A 737 -9.79 18.45 -10.61
CA MET A 737 -8.67 19.39 -10.74
C MET A 737 -7.79 19.06 -11.94
N GLN A 738 -7.43 17.78 -12.12
CA GLN A 738 -6.60 17.34 -13.25
C GLN A 738 -7.26 17.65 -14.59
N LEU A 739 -8.56 17.37 -14.71
CA LEU A 739 -9.31 17.68 -15.92
C LEU A 739 -9.38 19.18 -16.18
N VAL A 740 -9.79 19.98 -15.19
CA VAL A 740 -9.87 21.45 -15.34
C VAL A 740 -8.52 22.02 -15.77
N ASN A 741 -7.43 21.62 -15.11
CA ASN A 741 -6.09 22.10 -15.43
C ASN A 741 -5.63 21.65 -16.84
N ALA A 742 -6.00 20.45 -17.29
CA ALA A 742 -5.72 20.00 -18.65
C ALA A 742 -6.41 20.87 -19.72
N TYR A 743 -7.67 21.28 -19.48
CA TYR A 743 -8.39 22.20 -20.38
C TYR A 743 -7.89 23.64 -20.31
N LEU A 744 -7.38 24.08 -19.16
CA LEU A 744 -6.73 25.40 -19.04
C LEU A 744 -5.39 25.45 -19.78
N ALA A 745 -4.63 24.34 -19.78
CA ALA A 745 -3.35 24.25 -20.47
C ALA A 745 -3.50 24.16 -22.00
N ASN A 746 -4.61 23.61 -22.49
CA ASN A 746 -4.92 23.45 -23.92
C ASN A 746 -6.21 24.18 -24.31
N PRO A 747 -6.22 25.52 -24.32
CA PRO A 747 -7.38 26.27 -24.80
C PRO A 747 -7.64 25.93 -26.27
N SER A 748 -8.90 25.65 -26.62
CA SER A 748 -9.31 25.39 -27.99
C SER A 748 -8.81 26.50 -28.95
N PRO A 749 -8.47 26.18 -30.21
CA PRO A 749 -7.90 27.14 -31.17
C PRO A 749 -8.85 28.27 -31.61
N GLU A 750 -10.05 28.38 -31.03
CA GLU A 750 -10.99 29.47 -31.30
C GLU A 750 -10.79 30.64 -30.31
N ARG A 751 -9.64 31.31 -30.41
CA ARG A 751 -9.51 32.71 -29.96
C ARG A 751 -9.14 33.57 -31.16
N PRO A 752 -9.97 34.56 -31.55
CA PRO A 752 -9.44 35.72 -32.24
C PRO A 752 -8.48 36.41 -31.26
N CYS A 753 -7.20 36.51 -31.64
CA CYS A 753 -6.22 37.30 -30.91
C CYS A 753 -6.71 38.74 -30.78
N SER A 754 -7.25 39.11 -29.62
CA SER A 754 -7.31 40.51 -29.20
C SER A 754 -6.04 40.78 -28.42
N SER A 755 -5.07 41.36 -29.11
CA SER A 755 -3.83 41.87 -28.54
C SER A 755 -4.14 43.02 -27.57
N SER A 756 -3.78 42.85 -26.30
CA SER A 756 -3.46 43.97 -25.41
C SER A 756 -2.12 43.67 -24.74
N SER A 757 -1.05 44.04 -25.42
CA SER A 757 0.29 44.15 -24.84
C SER A 757 0.33 45.33 -23.85
N PRO A 758 1.01 45.22 -22.70
CA PRO A 758 1.24 46.34 -21.80
C PRO A 758 2.36 47.25 -22.36
N PRO A 759 2.38 48.55 -21.99
CA PRO A 759 3.32 49.51 -22.56
C PRO A 759 4.74 49.25 -22.03
N CYS A 760 5.71 49.16 -22.94
CA CYS A 760 7.13 49.14 -22.60
C CYS A 760 7.54 50.50 -22.04
N GLN A 761 8.22 50.51 -20.90
CA GLN A 761 8.95 51.67 -20.40
C GLN A 761 10.37 51.67 -20.96
N ASP A 762 10.76 52.83 -21.48
CA ASP A 762 12.07 53.14 -22.06
C ASP A 762 13.20 53.27 -21.02
N LEU A 763 14.44 53.10 -21.52
CA LEU A 763 15.75 53.68 -21.13
C LEU A 763 16.85 52.64 -20.74
N PRO A 764 18.15 52.94 -20.97
CA PRO A 764 18.79 53.08 -22.29
C PRO A 764 20.13 52.32 -22.41
N ASP A 765 20.70 52.42 -23.61
CA ASP A 765 21.95 51.84 -24.13
C ASP A 765 23.21 51.91 -23.26
N THR A 766 23.98 50.82 -23.27
CA THR A 766 25.45 50.86 -23.36
C THR A 766 25.98 49.65 -24.15
N SER A 767 26.56 49.92 -25.32
CA SER A 767 27.54 49.06 -26.03
C SER A 767 28.94 49.72 -25.86
N PRO A 768 30.11 49.20 -26.37
CA PRO A 768 30.41 48.02 -27.22
C PRO A 768 31.74 47.31 -26.75
N PRO A 769 32.66 46.69 -27.56
CA PRO A 769 32.61 46.20 -28.95
C PRO A 769 33.23 44.78 -29.26
N SER A 770 32.82 44.24 -30.42
CA SER A 770 33.59 43.53 -31.48
C SER A 770 34.39 42.24 -31.22
N GLN A 771 34.13 41.17 -32.01
CA GLN A 771 34.92 40.76 -33.19
C GLN A 771 34.46 39.39 -33.78
N ARG A 772 34.24 39.36 -35.09
CA ARG A 772 34.18 38.19 -36.01
C ARG A 772 35.55 38.11 -36.74
N PRO A 773 36.00 36.97 -37.32
CA PRO A 773 35.42 36.28 -38.51
C PRO A 773 35.53 34.73 -38.42
N GLY A 774 35.07 33.82 -39.29
CA GLY A 774 34.48 33.80 -40.64
C GLY A 774 34.91 32.49 -41.35
N LEU A 775 34.01 31.89 -42.18
CA LEU A 775 34.25 30.88 -43.27
C LEU A 775 34.64 29.44 -42.83
N ASP A 776 34.21 28.31 -43.42
CA ASP A 776 33.71 27.95 -44.77
C ASP A 776 32.79 26.70 -44.75
N GLU A 777 31.92 26.58 -45.75
CA GLU A 777 31.24 25.34 -46.21
C GLU A 777 32.09 24.64 -47.31
N PRO A 778 31.90 23.33 -47.60
CA PRO A 778 31.11 23.00 -48.81
C PRO A 778 30.29 21.68 -48.76
N GLN A 779 29.09 21.77 -49.35
CA GLN A 779 28.39 20.87 -50.30
C GLN A 779 28.68 19.35 -50.35
N GLY A 780 27.60 18.55 -50.34
CA GLY A 780 27.59 17.14 -50.77
C GLY A 780 26.16 16.57 -50.94
N GLN A 781 25.78 16.28 -52.18
CA GLN A 781 24.48 15.80 -52.69
C GLN A 781 24.07 14.39 -52.20
N SER A 782 22.77 14.16 -51.93
CA SER A 782 21.78 13.38 -52.72
C SER A 782 21.97 11.85 -52.81
N GLY A 783 20.92 11.10 -52.45
CA GLY A 783 20.54 9.88 -53.20
C GLY A 783 20.14 8.62 -52.42
N CYS A 784 18.87 8.25 -52.59
CA CYS A 784 18.35 6.89 -52.82
C CYS A 784 17.83 6.00 -51.66
N LEU A 785 16.50 5.92 -51.68
CA LEU A 785 15.60 4.79 -51.41
C LEU A 785 16.11 3.37 -51.77
N GLY A 786 15.72 2.41 -50.93
CA GLY A 786 15.55 0.97 -51.23
C GLY A 786 14.95 0.28 -50.00
N GLN A 787 13.62 0.10 -49.93
CA GLN A 787 12.89 -1.16 -50.18
C GLN A 787 13.64 -2.44 -49.77
N LEU A 788 13.06 -3.17 -48.80
CA LEU A 788 13.15 -4.62 -48.68
C LEU A 788 11.90 -5.12 -47.94
N GLN A 789 11.05 -5.83 -48.70
CA GLN A 789 10.12 -6.83 -48.21
C GLN A 789 10.92 -8.13 -48.02
N ASP A 790 10.74 -8.78 -46.87
CA ASP A 790 10.32 -10.17 -46.74
C ASP A 790 9.72 -10.38 -45.34
#